data_AF-A0A926HGE5-F1
#
_entry.id   AF-A0A926HGE5-F1
#
_cell.length_a   1.000
_cell.length_b   1.000
_cell.length_c   1.000
_cell.angle_alpha   90.00
_cell.angle_beta   90.00
_cell.angle_gamma   90.00
#
_symmetry.space_group_name_H-M   'P 1'
#
loop_
_entity.id
_entity.type
_entity.pdbx_description
1 polymer ?
#
loop_
_entity_poly.entity_id
_entity_poly.type
_entity_poly.pdbx_seq_one_letter_code
_entity_poly.pdbx_strand_id
1 'polypeptide(L)'
;MAIPTATVKVQVLQIKSIPAVTLGAGHTRYARASFRAGAGPVFQTGRSRPIPATGGHFSLLPEADTWIYEAAVNPGTAITITIEIHEDRGDDAPPPVSTFVETVSDPWAPGEQTTPSLVLWVTRQLVNATDAAFLARARQSRNASGTLAIPQGYAVQIEEIDGLYKPVTGAVPPGKGSAKVAGYISEDNVGRIFVNRVPDGTWSKDTQYIEVSARVTAFGTASIPAGAKIKWTLTDPDDPTNDAPEFHRDWGKYVDANDYNAAGSPAGARPNDNALAHSPGNLNEDLLFASSAAGSARWAQATGGPAVTPVSRGEAQSNLTIVSRVTATSKIRVHCMNVLGTSLKLKADLIGVPATIPAHPAFTGVMTMWSRLDVEVVKMASAHSLAGVLPSVASFFLPACVQLDLQLERAVAGPLDKPVMAGTRPQDTPATLAWVDNAGVFTNKGRGGWFFLGAARLAVPLPTARPTALFTGTNYTLSASGAFATLEVAGSFPNADYAEFRWTDAAGNTQEVGFGVFSPTVSGGQTSMRLMGNDVTPDFTGHDADGSLRHAMQSQLLFFPRHQRTRTATSLAPGGFGVPTAGARVEILPRGAVSTSGRSPAVSVGTDDHFAGRTVLFTHHPKFSTRPPTVSPRPTFNAEILSTVVHEFLHAFGMPHKCGNWSWRTPRRPSAQKSCCMNYFNTWLLDASKNLLPGTVGNQGNDMCGRHLMEVRRVHLERNPGFGW
;
A
#
# COMPACT_ATOMS: atom_id res chain seq x y z
N MET A 1 -15.66 0.44 -32.90
CA MET A 1 -14.19 0.24 -32.96
C MET A 1 -13.88 -0.76 -34.06
N ALA A 2 -12.76 -0.58 -34.78
CA ALA A 2 -12.32 -1.56 -35.78
C ALA A 2 -11.89 -2.85 -35.09
N ILE A 3 -12.21 -4.00 -35.68
CA ILE A 3 -11.67 -5.29 -35.25
C ILE A 3 -10.15 -5.22 -35.46
N PRO A 4 -9.33 -5.49 -34.43
CA PRO A 4 -7.88 -5.49 -34.57
C PRO A 4 -7.47 -6.44 -35.69
N THR A 5 -6.36 -6.14 -36.35
CA THR A 5 -5.91 -6.92 -37.52
C THR A 5 -5.22 -8.21 -37.07
N ALA A 6 -4.53 -8.18 -35.94
CA ALA A 6 -3.88 -9.33 -35.33
C ALA A 6 -3.94 -9.32 -33.80
N THR A 7 -3.84 -10.50 -33.20
CA THR A 7 -3.45 -10.69 -31.79
C THR A 7 -2.03 -11.19 -31.77
N VAL A 8 -1.17 -10.53 -31.01
CA VAL A 8 0.25 -10.90 -30.87
C VAL A 8 0.54 -11.21 -29.41
N LYS A 9 1.09 -12.39 -29.18
CA LYS A 9 1.63 -12.83 -27.89
C LYS A 9 3.15 -12.86 -28.01
N VAL A 10 3.82 -12.12 -27.13
CA VAL A 10 5.28 -12.09 -27.01
C VAL A 10 5.65 -12.65 -25.66
N GLN A 11 6.45 -13.71 -25.65
CA GLN A 11 6.98 -14.32 -24.44
C GLN A 11 8.50 -14.15 -24.42
N VAL A 12 9.06 -13.66 -23.31
CA VAL A 12 10.51 -13.56 -23.16
C VAL A 12 11.04 -14.86 -22.58
N LEU A 13 11.86 -15.58 -23.35
CA LEU A 13 12.39 -16.89 -22.96
C LEU A 13 13.78 -16.78 -22.32
N GLN A 14 14.57 -15.80 -22.73
CA GLN A 14 15.95 -15.64 -22.28
C GLN A 14 16.44 -14.20 -22.44
N ILE A 15 17.25 -13.73 -21.49
CA ILE A 15 18.03 -12.50 -21.59
C ILE A 15 19.47 -12.87 -21.94
N LYS A 16 20.06 -12.19 -22.93
CA LYS A 16 21.39 -12.48 -23.45
C LYS A 16 22.43 -11.50 -22.94
N SER A 17 23.66 -11.98 -22.82
CA SER A 17 24.86 -11.16 -22.60
C SER A 17 24.75 -10.22 -21.40
N ILE A 18 24.14 -10.70 -20.31
CA ILE A 18 24.10 -9.95 -19.06
C ILE A 18 25.54 -9.79 -18.56
N PRO A 19 26.04 -8.57 -18.29
CA PRO A 19 27.41 -8.36 -17.83
C PRO A 19 27.69 -9.11 -16.52
N ALA A 20 28.88 -9.68 -16.36
CA ALA A 20 29.32 -10.17 -15.06
C ALA A 20 29.50 -9.01 -14.07
N VAL A 21 29.20 -9.24 -12.80
CA VAL A 21 29.35 -8.25 -11.72
C VAL A 21 29.87 -8.92 -10.46
N THR A 22 30.64 -8.19 -9.66
CA THR A 22 31.00 -8.65 -8.31
C THR A 22 29.89 -8.26 -7.34
N LEU A 23 29.15 -9.26 -6.85
CA LEU A 23 28.13 -9.04 -5.83
C LEU A 23 28.74 -9.14 -4.43
N GLY A 24 28.37 -8.19 -3.56
CA GLY A 24 28.66 -8.28 -2.13
C GLY A 24 27.90 -9.44 -1.48
N ALA A 25 28.32 -9.86 -0.28
CA ALA A 25 27.65 -10.91 0.45
C ALA A 25 26.17 -10.56 0.67
N GLY A 26 25.28 -11.44 0.21
CA GLY A 26 23.84 -11.24 0.29
C GLY A 26 23.26 -10.28 -0.75
N HIS A 27 24.03 -9.70 -1.67
CA HIS A 27 23.46 -8.92 -2.78
C HIS A 27 22.87 -9.86 -3.83
N THR A 28 21.75 -9.47 -4.43
CA THR A 28 21.07 -10.23 -5.48
C THR A 28 20.82 -9.36 -6.70
N ARG A 29 20.79 -9.97 -7.87
CA ARG A 29 20.48 -9.29 -9.14
C ARG A 29 19.21 -9.90 -9.72
N TYR A 30 18.37 -9.09 -10.35
CA TYR A 30 17.12 -9.56 -10.97
C TYR A 30 16.75 -8.70 -12.18
N ALA A 31 15.87 -9.22 -13.02
CA ALA A 31 15.33 -8.51 -14.17
C ALA A 31 13.87 -8.10 -13.94
N ARG A 32 13.43 -7.05 -14.63
CA ARG A 32 12.02 -6.70 -14.84
C ARG A 32 11.79 -6.38 -16.31
N ALA A 33 10.63 -6.73 -16.86
CA ALA A 33 10.24 -6.35 -18.21
C ALA A 33 9.15 -5.28 -18.19
N SER A 34 9.20 -4.40 -19.18
CA SER A 34 8.12 -3.50 -19.57
C SER A 34 7.79 -3.73 -21.04
N PHE A 35 6.52 -3.88 -21.39
CA PHE A 35 6.04 -4.11 -22.76
C PHE A 35 5.10 -2.98 -23.18
N ARG A 36 5.19 -2.56 -24.45
CA ARG A 36 4.33 -1.50 -24.99
C ARG A 36 4.05 -1.73 -26.46
N ALA A 37 2.78 -1.76 -26.86
CA ALA A 37 2.38 -1.78 -28.28
C ALA A 37 2.14 -0.35 -28.80
N GLY A 38 3.02 0.15 -29.65
CA GLY A 38 2.94 1.50 -30.24
C GLY A 38 2.86 2.60 -29.17
N ALA A 39 1.88 3.49 -29.30
CA ALA A 39 1.59 4.52 -28.29
C ALA A 39 0.77 4.00 -27.10
N GLY A 40 0.42 2.71 -27.09
CA GLY A 40 -0.39 2.07 -26.07
C GLY A 40 0.25 2.09 -24.67
N PRO A 41 -0.47 1.58 -23.68
CA PRO A 41 0.00 1.51 -22.30
C PRO A 41 1.21 0.58 -22.11
N VAL A 42 1.91 0.77 -20.99
CA VAL A 42 3.03 -0.08 -20.57
C VAL A 42 2.50 -1.17 -19.63
N PHE A 43 2.81 -2.42 -19.93
CA PHE A 43 2.65 -3.55 -19.02
C PHE A 43 4.00 -3.87 -18.37
N GLN A 44 4.04 -4.01 -17.03
CA GLN A 44 5.25 -4.38 -16.30
C GLN A 44 5.09 -5.77 -15.69
N THR A 45 6.17 -6.56 -15.71
CA THR A 45 6.25 -7.83 -14.98
C THR A 45 6.76 -7.61 -13.56
N GLY A 46 6.54 -8.62 -12.70
CA GLY A 46 7.29 -8.80 -11.46
C GLY A 46 8.77 -9.09 -11.70
N ARG A 47 9.52 -9.31 -10.62
CA ARG A 47 10.96 -9.64 -10.65
C ARG A 47 11.22 -11.04 -11.15
N SER A 48 12.32 -11.18 -11.88
CA SER A 48 12.85 -12.50 -12.18
C SER A 48 13.42 -13.19 -10.96
N ARG A 49 13.68 -14.49 -11.05
CA ARG A 49 14.55 -15.17 -10.07
C ARG A 49 15.94 -14.52 -10.05
N PRO A 50 16.74 -14.74 -8.99
CA PRO A 50 18.09 -14.18 -8.92
C PRO A 50 18.96 -14.55 -10.13
N ILE A 51 19.57 -13.53 -10.73
CA ILE A 51 20.54 -13.62 -11.82
C ILE A 51 21.92 -13.91 -11.23
N PRO A 52 22.64 -14.94 -11.69
CA PRO A 52 23.98 -15.24 -11.23
C PRO A 52 24.95 -14.07 -11.44
N ALA A 53 25.85 -13.85 -10.47
CA ALA A 53 26.89 -12.81 -10.52
C ALA A 53 27.81 -12.93 -11.75
N THR A 54 28.02 -14.16 -12.23
CA THR A 54 28.79 -14.46 -13.45
C THR A 54 28.17 -13.85 -14.71
N GLY A 55 26.92 -13.40 -14.66
CA GLY A 55 26.19 -12.89 -15.82
C GLY A 55 25.99 -13.97 -16.88
N GLY A 56 26.08 -13.56 -18.14
CA GLY A 56 25.90 -14.42 -19.30
C GLY A 56 24.46 -14.49 -19.79
N HIS A 57 24.09 -15.67 -20.26
CA HIS A 57 22.74 -15.96 -20.72
C HIS A 57 21.86 -16.39 -19.56
N PHE A 58 20.69 -15.77 -19.43
CA PHE A 58 19.77 -16.02 -18.33
C PHE A 58 18.41 -16.48 -18.85
N SER A 59 18.07 -17.74 -18.60
CA SER A 59 16.79 -18.32 -19.01
C SER A 59 15.66 -17.88 -18.08
N LEU A 60 14.58 -17.40 -18.68
CA LEU A 60 13.30 -17.07 -18.04
C LEU A 60 12.26 -18.19 -18.23
N LEU A 61 12.63 -19.32 -18.86
CA LEU A 61 11.72 -20.47 -19.04
C LEU A 61 11.01 -20.93 -17.76
N PRO A 62 11.66 -20.97 -16.57
CA PRO A 62 10.98 -21.35 -15.32
C PRO A 62 9.89 -20.36 -14.85
N GLU A 63 9.90 -19.15 -15.41
CA GLU A 63 9.06 -18.00 -15.04
C GLU A 63 8.17 -17.59 -16.23
N ALA A 64 8.17 -18.37 -17.30
CA ALA A 64 7.79 -17.87 -18.62
C ALA A 64 6.31 -17.49 -18.70
N ASP A 65 5.46 -18.00 -17.80
CA ASP A 65 4.03 -17.65 -17.77
C ASP A 65 3.77 -16.25 -17.19
N THR A 66 4.71 -15.70 -16.42
CA THR A 66 4.63 -14.32 -15.89
C THR A 66 5.33 -13.29 -16.79
N TRP A 67 6.14 -13.75 -17.75
CA TRP A 67 6.89 -12.93 -18.72
C TRP A 67 6.27 -12.93 -20.13
N ILE A 68 4.94 -12.83 -20.18
CA ILE A 68 4.14 -12.80 -21.42
C ILE A 68 3.42 -11.47 -21.56
N TYR A 69 3.48 -10.90 -22.75
CA TYR A 69 2.64 -9.81 -23.17
C TYR A 69 1.73 -10.25 -24.32
N GLU A 70 0.43 -10.06 -24.17
CA GLU A 70 -0.56 -10.38 -25.20
C GLU A 70 -1.37 -9.12 -25.50
N ALA A 71 -1.38 -8.73 -26.77
CA ALA A 71 -2.04 -7.50 -27.22
C ALA A 71 -2.68 -7.66 -28.59
N ALA A 72 -3.81 -6.98 -28.76
CA ALA A 72 -4.44 -6.75 -30.05
C ALA A 72 -3.74 -5.56 -30.76
N VAL A 73 -3.31 -5.74 -32.00
CA VAL A 73 -2.49 -4.77 -32.74
C VAL A 73 -2.94 -4.61 -34.20
N ASN A 74 -2.63 -3.45 -34.79
CA ASN A 74 -2.86 -3.12 -36.20
C ASN A 74 -1.53 -3.06 -36.96
N PRO A 75 -1.51 -3.24 -38.31
CA PRO A 75 -0.32 -3.14 -39.14
C PRO A 75 0.51 -1.88 -38.83
N GLY A 76 1.83 -2.03 -38.89
CA GLY A 76 2.79 -0.99 -38.52
C GLY A 76 2.97 -0.78 -37.01
N THR A 77 2.25 -1.49 -36.13
CA THR A 77 2.42 -1.34 -34.67
C THR A 77 3.63 -2.14 -34.18
N ALA A 78 4.65 -1.45 -33.69
CA ALA A 78 5.78 -2.06 -33.00
C ALA A 78 5.43 -2.44 -31.55
N ILE A 79 5.91 -3.58 -31.07
CA ILE A 79 5.88 -3.94 -29.64
C ILE A 79 7.27 -3.73 -29.06
N THR A 80 7.43 -2.68 -28.26
CA THR A 80 8.67 -2.37 -27.55
C THR A 80 8.75 -3.18 -26.26
N ILE A 81 9.91 -3.77 -26.00
CA ILE A 81 10.23 -4.54 -24.80
C ILE A 81 11.43 -3.87 -24.15
N THR A 82 11.29 -3.46 -22.89
CA THR A 82 12.37 -2.89 -22.10
C THR A 82 12.66 -3.84 -20.95
N ILE A 83 13.89 -4.39 -20.90
CA ILE A 83 14.37 -5.19 -19.79
C ILE A 83 15.31 -4.35 -18.95
N GLU A 84 15.01 -4.24 -17.67
CA GLU A 84 15.86 -3.57 -16.68
C GLU A 84 16.48 -4.62 -15.77
N ILE A 85 17.80 -4.54 -15.59
CA ILE A 85 18.51 -5.38 -14.63
C ILE A 85 18.91 -4.54 -13.43
N HIS A 86 18.33 -4.91 -12.30
CA HIS A 86 18.50 -4.27 -11.01
C HIS A 86 19.44 -5.09 -10.13
N GLU A 87 20.21 -4.43 -9.29
CA GLU A 87 20.95 -5.07 -8.21
C GLU A 87 20.36 -4.61 -6.88
N ASP A 88 19.81 -5.56 -6.14
CA ASP A 88 19.46 -5.38 -4.76
C ASP A 88 20.70 -5.61 -3.89
N ARG A 89 21.24 -4.50 -3.41
CA ARG A 89 22.41 -4.47 -2.53
C ARG A 89 22.04 -4.26 -1.06
N GLY A 90 20.80 -4.56 -0.69
CA GLY A 90 20.29 -4.35 0.66
C GLY A 90 20.45 -2.91 1.10
N ASP A 91 21.35 -2.69 2.06
CA ASP A 91 21.57 -1.36 2.61
C ASP A 91 22.41 -0.46 1.69
N ASP A 92 22.98 -0.99 0.61
CA ASP A 92 23.82 -0.20 -0.29
C ASP A 92 23.02 0.58 -1.34
N ALA A 93 23.53 1.75 -1.73
CA ALA A 93 22.91 2.52 -2.80
C ALA A 93 22.82 1.66 -4.08
N PRO A 94 21.65 1.66 -4.76
CA PRO A 94 21.49 0.86 -5.96
C PRO A 94 22.45 1.36 -7.05
N PRO A 95 23.13 0.47 -7.77
CA PRO A 95 23.95 0.87 -8.91
C PRO A 95 23.07 1.33 -10.08
N PRO A 96 23.66 1.96 -11.10
CA PRO A 96 22.94 2.25 -12.34
C PRO A 96 22.29 0.98 -12.93
N VAL A 97 21.03 1.10 -13.32
CA VAL A 97 20.25 0.01 -13.93
C VAL A 97 20.79 -0.29 -15.32
N SER A 98 21.10 -1.55 -15.60
CA SER A 98 21.41 -1.97 -16.97
C SER A 98 20.10 -2.15 -17.74
N THR A 99 19.95 -1.49 -18.89
CA THR A 99 18.70 -1.52 -19.66
C THR A 99 18.92 -2.10 -21.05
N PHE A 100 18.04 -3.00 -21.47
CA PHE A 100 17.97 -3.52 -22.83
C PHE A 100 16.64 -3.09 -23.44
N VAL A 101 16.65 -2.60 -24.67
CA VAL A 101 15.43 -2.22 -25.39
C VAL A 101 15.41 -2.96 -26.71
N GLU A 102 14.33 -3.71 -26.93
CA GLU A 102 14.12 -4.51 -28.13
C GLU A 102 12.74 -4.22 -28.70
N THR A 103 12.50 -4.64 -29.94
CA THR A 103 11.23 -4.42 -30.61
C THR A 103 10.83 -5.61 -31.47
N VAL A 104 9.57 -6.02 -31.35
CA VAL A 104 8.91 -6.96 -32.27
C VAL A 104 7.99 -6.16 -33.19
N SER A 105 8.37 -6.04 -34.46
CA SER A 105 7.63 -5.24 -35.44
C SER A 105 6.77 -6.12 -36.36
N ASP A 106 5.74 -5.50 -36.93
CA ASP A 106 4.97 -6.02 -38.07
C ASP A 106 5.94 -6.50 -39.18
N PRO A 107 5.83 -7.73 -39.73
CA PRO A 107 4.69 -8.66 -39.67
C PRO A 107 4.57 -9.55 -38.42
N TRP A 108 5.31 -9.29 -37.32
CA TRP A 108 5.35 -10.12 -36.10
C TRP A 108 5.49 -11.61 -36.41
N ALA A 109 6.57 -11.98 -37.10
CA ALA A 109 6.79 -13.35 -37.58
C ALA A 109 6.64 -14.37 -36.44
N PRO A 110 5.75 -15.37 -36.54
CA PRO A 110 5.55 -16.34 -35.46
C PRO A 110 6.75 -17.28 -35.34
N GLY A 111 6.98 -17.76 -34.11
CA GLY A 111 8.08 -18.66 -33.75
C GLY A 111 9.08 -18.02 -32.80
N GLU A 112 10.19 -18.73 -32.58
CA GLU A 112 11.32 -18.21 -31.81
C GLU A 112 12.03 -17.11 -32.59
N GLN A 113 12.27 -15.98 -31.94
CA GLN A 113 13.04 -14.87 -32.45
C GLN A 113 14.24 -14.62 -31.53
N THR A 114 15.42 -14.46 -32.12
CA THR A 114 16.63 -14.06 -31.40
C THR A 114 16.99 -12.63 -31.78
N THR A 115 17.04 -11.76 -30.78
CA THR A 115 17.53 -10.39 -30.91
C THR A 115 18.97 -10.29 -30.34
N PRO A 116 19.63 -9.12 -30.40
CA PRO A 116 20.90 -8.92 -29.71
C PRO A 116 20.83 -9.27 -28.23
N SER A 117 19.78 -8.83 -27.53
CA SER A 117 19.65 -8.95 -26.08
C SER A 117 18.64 -9.99 -25.59
N LEU A 118 17.76 -10.54 -26.43
CA LEU A 118 16.68 -11.43 -25.99
C LEU A 118 16.52 -12.67 -26.90
N VAL A 119 15.97 -13.74 -26.32
CA VAL A 119 15.27 -14.81 -27.06
C VAL A 119 13.80 -14.71 -26.71
N LEU A 120 12.95 -14.60 -27.74
CA LEU A 120 11.53 -14.35 -27.63
C LEU A 120 10.77 -15.48 -28.33
N TRP A 121 9.58 -15.83 -27.83
CA TRP A 121 8.61 -16.60 -28.59
C TRP A 121 7.46 -15.69 -28.99
N VAL A 122 7.27 -15.51 -30.30
CA VAL A 122 6.19 -14.69 -30.85
C VAL A 122 5.12 -15.61 -31.40
N THR A 123 3.89 -15.43 -30.94
CA THR A 123 2.71 -16.02 -31.59
C THR A 123 1.91 -14.89 -32.21
N ARG A 124 1.54 -15.04 -33.47
CA ARG A 124 0.68 -14.11 -34.18
C ARG A 124 -0.54 -14.85 -34.70
N GLN A 125 -1.70 -14.33 -34.35
CA GLN A 125 -2.96 -14.76 -34.91
C GLN A 125 -3.59 -13.61 -35.69
N LEU A 126 -3.78 -13.77 -37.00
CA LEU A 126 -4.50 -12.78 -37.81
C LEU A 126 -5.99 -12.87 -37.48
N VAL A 127 -6.61 -11.73 -37.21
CA VAL A 127 -8.02 -11.61 -36.79
C VAL A 127 -8.84 -11.07 -37.96
N ASN A 128 -8.42 -9.97 -38.56
CA ASN A 128 -9.09 -9.36 -39.70
C ASN A 128 -8.05 -8.82 -40.68
N ALA A 129 -7.52 -9.66 -41.57
CA ALA A 129 -6.52 -9.25 -42.54
C ALA A 129 -7.12 -8.19 -43.49
N THR A 130 -6.75 -6.93 -43.31
CA THR A 130 -7.17 -5.81 -44.16
C THR A 130 -6.35 -5.68 -45.44
N ASP A 131 -5.29 -6.49 -45.59
CA ASP A 131 -4.39 -6.43 -46.73
C ASP A 131 -5.03 -7.02 -48.00
N ALA A 132 -4.62 -6.48 -49.15
CA ALA A 132 -4.92 -7.09 -50.44
C ALA A 132 -4.30 -8.49 -50.48
N ALA A 133 -5.14 -9.51 -50.67
CA ALA A 133 -4.65 -10.86 -50.90
C ALA A 133 -4.23 -11.02 -52.36
N PHE A 134 -2.95 -11.29 -52.59
CA PHE A 134 -2.41 -11.49 -53.93
C PHE A 134 -2.41 -12.98 -54.27
N LEU A 135 -3.19 -13.34 -55.29
CA LEU A 135 -3.13 -14.69 -55.85
C LEU A 135 -2.02 -14.74 -56.91
N ALA A 136 -1.03 -15.61 -56.72
CA ALA A 136 0.02 -15.81 -57.71
C ALA A 136 -0.57 -16.29 -59.04
N ARG A 137 -0.28 -15.59 -60.15
CA ARG A 137 -0.63 -16.07 -61.49
C ARG A 137 0.29 -17.24 -61.87
N ALA A 138 -0.27 -18.43 -62.01
CA ALA A 138 0.47 -19.57 -62.56
C ALA A 138 0.73 -19.33 -64.06
N ARG A 139 1.99 -19.07 -64.43
CA ARG A 139 2.37 -18.67 -65.79
C ARG A 139 2.37 -19.82 -66.83
N GLN A 140 2.29 -21.08 -66.40
CA GLN A 140 2.47 -22.25 -67.29
C GLN A 140 1.52 -23.44 -67.10
N SER A 141 0.54 -23.41 -66.20
CA SER A 141 -0.42 -24.52 -66.03
C SER A 141 -1.82 -24.12 -66.48
N ARG A 142 -2.34 -24.76 -67.53
CA ARG A 142 -3.71 -24.53 -68.04
C ARG A 142 -4.84 -24.92 -67.06
N ASN A 143 -4.51 -25.53 -65.92
CA ASN A 143 -5.46 -26.04 -64.92
C ASN A 143 -5.15 -25.60 -63.47
N ALA A 144 -4.36 -24.55 -63.23
CA ALA A 144 -4.20 -24.04 -61.85
C ALA A 144 -5.39 -23.15 -61.48
N SER A 145 -6.13 -23.57 -60.46
CA SER A 145 -7.07 -22.70 -59.74
C SER A 145 -6.48 -22.36 -58.38
N GLY A 146 -6.67 -21.12 -57.96
CA GLY A 146 -6.35 -20.67 -56.62
C GLY A 146 -7.63 -20.14 -55.99
N THR A 147 -7.95 -20.61 -54.79
CA THR A 147 -9.12 -20.13 -54.04
C THR A 147 -8.63 -19.22 -52.94
N LEU A 148 -9.22 -18.02 -52.88
CA LEU A 148 -8.97 -17.06 -51.82
C LEU A 148 -10.09 -17.21 -50.81
N ALA A 149 -9.79 -17.75 -49.63
CA ALA A 149 -10.76 -17.90 -48.57
C ALA A 149 -10.90 -16.55 -47.82
N ILE A 150 -12.14 -16.08 -47.66
CA ILE A 150 -12.42 -14.93 -46.78
C ILE A 150 -12.11 -15.39 -45.35
N PRO A 151 -11.24 -14.68 -44.60
CA PRO A 151 -11.04 -14.96 -43.19
C PRO A 151 -12.39 -14.92 -42.46
N GLN A 152 -12.73 -16.00 -41.78
CA GLN A 152 -13.90 -16.08 -40.91
C GLN A 152 -13.46 -16.42 -39.51
N GLY A 153 -14.22 -15.96 -38.53
CA GLY A 153 -13.86 -16.11 -37.12
C GLY A 153 -14.84 -15.43 -36.20
N TYR A 154 -14.50 -15.46 -34.91
CA TYR A 154 -15.22 -14.77 -33.86
C TYR A 154 -14.25 -13.91 -33.07
N ALA A 155 -14.61 -12.65 -32.80
CA ALA A 155 -13.87 -11.77 -31.92
C ALA A 155 -14.69 -11.51 -30.67
N VAL A 156 -14.12 -11.80 -29.50
CA VAL A 156 -14.63 -11.32 -28.21
C VAL A 156 -14.01 -9.96 -27.93
N GLN A 157 -14.78 -9.05 -27.34
CA GLN A 157 -14.35 -7.73 -26.89
C GLN A 157 -14.93 -7.49 -25.51
N ILE A 158 -14.11 -7.09 -24.54
CA ILE A 158 -14.62 -6.55 -23.26
C ILE A 158 -14.94 -5.09 -23.53
N GLU A 159 -16.20 -4.71 -23.34
CA GLU A 159 -16.67 -3.37 -23.69
C GLU A 159 -16.55 -2.39 -22.53
N GLU A 160 -16.80 -2.86 -21.31
CA GLU A 160 -16.83 -2.06 -20.09
C GLU A 160 -16.65 -2.95 -18.86
N ILE A 161 -16.17 -2.34 -17.79
CA ILE A 161 -16.10 -2.93 -16.46
C ILE A 161 -16.69 -1.94 -15.47
N ASP A 162 -17.96 -2.16 -15.12
CA ASP A 162 -18.63 -1.37 -14.10
C ASP A 162 -17.98 -1.67 -12.74
N GLY A 163 -17.66 -0.63 -11.97
CA GLY A 163 -16.93 -0.74 -10.70
C GLY A 163 -15.41 -0.66 -10.82
N LEU A 164 -14.88 -0.50 -12.03
CA LEU A 164 -13.46 -0.20 -12.28
C LEU A 164 -13.22 1.31 -12.38
N TYR A 165 -12.16 1.79 -11.74
CA TYR A 165 -11.80 3.20 -11.70
C TYR A 165 -10.42 3.44 -12.30
N LYS A 166 -10.33 4.40 -13.21
CA LYS A 166 -9.07 4.86 -13.79
C LYS A 166 -8.42 5.88 -12.85
N PRO A 167 -7.14 5.72 -12.47
CA PRO A 167 -6.41 6.74 -11.73
C PRO A 167 -6.38 8.06 -12.51
N VAL A 168 -6.53 9.18 -11.81
CA VAL A 168 -6.37 10.51 -12.41
C VAL A 168 -4.91 10.93 -12.27
N THR A 169 -4.17 10.97 -13.38
CA THR A 169 -2.77 11.38 -13.40
C THR A 169 -2.61 12.80 -12.87
N GLY A 170 -1.74 12.99 -11.88
CA GLY A 170 -1.50 14.30 -11.28
C GLY A 170 -2.66 14.83 -10.43
N ALA A 171 -3.55 13.96 -9.93
CA ALA A 171 -4.60 14.38 -9.01
C ALA A 171 -4.00 15.11 -7.80
N VAL A 172 -4.49 16.32 -7.56
CA VAL A 172 -4.15 17.13 -6.38
C VAL A 172 -5.43 17.41 -5.61
N PRO A 173 -5.46 17.22 -4.28
CA PRO A 173 -6.56 17.67 -3.44
C PRO A 173 -6.89 19.16 -3.60
N PRO A 174 -8.16 19.57 -3.51
CA PRO A 174 -9.31 18.70 -3.27
C PRO A 174 -9.74 17.97 -4.53
N GLY A 175 -10.00 16.67 -4.43
CA GLY A 175 -10.40 15.90 -5.61
C GLY A 175 -10.30 14.40 -5.43
N LYS A 176 -10.88 13.68 -6.39
CA LYS A 176 -10.84 12.22 -6.44
C LYS A 176 -9.55 11.78 -7.10
N GLY A 177 -8.81 10.87 -6.46
CA GLY A 177 -7.60 10.26 -7.04
C GLY A 177 -7.89 9.31 -8.21
N SER A 178 -9.16 8.97 -8.44
CA SER A 178 -9.62 8.09 -9.52
C SER A 178 -11.07 8.38 -9.91
N ALA A 179 -11.42 8.07 -11.15
CA ALA A 179 -12.75 8.28 -11.70
C ALA A 179 -13.20 7.05 -12.51
N LYS A 180 -14.51 6.87 -12.62
CA LYS A 180 -15.06 5.92 -13.60
C LYS A 180 -14.92 6.53 -14.98
N VAL A 181 -14.48 5.71 -15.93
CA VAL A 181 -14.35 6.09 -17.33
C VAL A 181 -15.11 5.04 -18.14
N ALA A 182 -16.10 5.49 -18.92
CA ALA A 182 -16.88 4.59 -19.76
C ALA A 182 -15.95 3.83 -20.72
N GLY A 183 -16.13 2.51 -20.80
CA GLY A 183 -15.33 1.62 -21.64
C GLY A 183 -13.89 1.36 -21.18
N TYR A 184 -13.52 1.79 -19.97
CA TYR A 184 -12.21 1.49 -19.41
C TYR A 184 -12.12 0.03 -18.96
N ILE A 185 -11.06 -0.66 -19.38
CA ILE A 185 -10.83 -2.09 -19.09
C ILE A 185 -9.46 -2.35 -18.44
N SER A 186 -8.89 -1.30 -17.84
CA SER A 186 -7.53 -1.30 -17.31
C SER A 186 -6.45 -1.60 -18.33
N GLU A 187 -6.59 -1.13 -19.58
CA GLU A 187 -5.57 -1.33 -20.61
C GLU A 187 -4.18 -0.86 -20.15
N ASP A 188 -4.14 0.14 -19.26
CA ASP A 188 -2.95 0.72 -18.64
C ASP A 188 -2.43 0.00 -17.38
N ASN A 189 -3.06 -1.11 -16.98
CA ASN A 189 -2.66 -1.94 -15.84
C ASN A 189 -2.66 -1.20 -14.49
N VAL A 190 -3.41 -0.10 -14.38
CA VAL A 190 -3.49 0.71 -13.15
C VAL A 190 -4.91 0.86 -12.62
N GLY A 191 -5.86 0.11 -13.19
CA GLY A 191 -7.27 0.13 -12.82
C GLY A 191 -7.48 -0.27 -11.36
N ARG A 192 -8.36 0.45 -10.67
CA ARG A 192 -8.63 0.28 -9.24
C ARG A 192 -10.03 -0.26 -9.03
N ILE A 193 -10.15 -1.29 -8.21
CA ILE A 193 -11.41 -1.79 -7.66
C ILE A 193 -11.40 -1.46 -6.17
N PHE A 194 -12.48 -0.86 -5.66
CA PHE A 194 -12.53 -0.41 -4.28
C PHE A 194 -13.27 -1.39 -3.38
N VAL A 195 -12.65 -1.76 -2.26
CA VAL A 195 -13.32 -2.54 -1.20
C VAL A 195 -14.49 -1.76 -0.63
N ASN A 196 -15.54 -2.48 -0.23
CA ASN A 196 -16.80 -1.91 0.27
C ASN A 196 -17.47 -0.92 -0.69
N ARG A 197 -17.25 -1.04 -2.01
CA ARG A 197 -17.94 -0.24 -3.02
C ARG A 197 -18.53 -1.12 -4.11
N VAL A 198 -19.78 -0.84 -4.43
CA VAL A 198 -20.47 -1.47 -5.57
C VAL A 198 -20.25 -0.63 -6.84
N PRO A 199 -20.65 -1.11 -8.03
CA PRO A 199 -20.27 -0.48 -9.28
C PRO A 199 -20.73 0.96 -9.48
N ASP A 200 -21.79 1.40 -8.81
CA ASP A 200 -22.24 2.80 -8.80
C ASP A 200 -21.34 3.72 -7.94
N GLY A 201 -20.44 3.15 -7.14
CA GLY A 201 -19.52 3.84 -6.24
C GLY A 201 -20.05 4.07 -4.83
N THR A 202 -21.30 3.68 -4.58
CA THR A 202 -21.92 3.67 -3.27
C THR A 202 -21.14 2.75 -2.35
N TRP A 203 -20.91 3.22 -1.12
CA TRP A 203 -20.27 2.42 -0.09
C TRP A 203 -21.28 1.42 0.47
N SER A 204 -20.87 0.16 0.58
CA SER A 204 -21.64 -0.91 1.20
C SER A 204 -20.70 -1.84 1.93
N LYS A 205 -20.95 -2.02 3.22
CA LYS A 205 -20.18 -2.90 4.10
C LYS A 205 -20.04 -4.29 3.49
N ASP A 206 -18.82 -4.83 3.49
CA ASP A 206 -18.51 -6.17 3.04
C ASP A 206 -19.10 -6.43 1.63
N THR A 207 -19.09 -5.43 0.74
CA THR A 207 -19.64 -5.59 -0.60
C THR A 207 -18.76 -4.91 -1.64
N GLN A 208 -18.14 -5.72 -2.49
CA GLN A 208 -17.38 -5.26 -3.65
C GLN A 208 -17.50 -6.26 -4.78
N TYR A 209 -17.78 -5.75 -5.97
CA TYR A 209 -17.85 -6.54 -7.19
C TYR A 209 -17.70 -5.64 -8.40
N ILE A 210 -17.29 -6.23 -9.50
CA ILE A 210 -17.33 -5.63 -10.83
C ILE A 210 -18.38 -6.32 -11.68
N GLU A 211 -18.97 -5.59 -12.62
CA GLU A 211 -19.75 -6.20 -13.71
C GLU A 211 -19.00 -6.01 -15.02
N VAL A 212 -18.80 -7.10 -15.75
CA VAL A 212 -18.01 -7.13 -16.98
C VAL A 212 -18.92 -7.43 -18.15
N SER A 213 -18.97 -6.52 -19.11
CA SER A 213 -19.73 -6.69 -20.35
C SER A 213 -18.78 -7.09 -21.48
N ALA A 214 -19.16 -8.13 -22.23
CA ALA A 214 -18.44 -8.56 -23.41
C ALA A 214 -19.37 -8.64 -24.63
N ARG A 215 -18.82 -8.29 -25.79
CA ARG A 215 -19.43 -8.43 -27.10
C ARG A 215 -18.70 -9.50 -27.89
N VAL A 216 -19.47 -10.33 -28.58
CA VAL A 216 -18.97 -11.31 -29.54
C VAL A 216 -19.40 -10.86 -30.93
N THR A 217 -18.45 -10.77 -31.85
CA THR A 217 -18.69 -10.45 -33.27
C THR A 217 -18.20 -11.60 -34.13
N ALA A 218 -19.10 -12.22 -34.88
CA ALA A 218 -18.72 -13.15 -35.94
C ALA A 218 -18.39 -12.35 -37.22
N PHE A 219 -17.37 -12.76 -37.95
CA PHE A 219 -16.95 -12.12 -39.20
C PHE A 219 -16.72 -13.15 -40.32
N GLY A 220 -16.60 -12.65 -41.55
CA GLY A 220 -16.59 -13.49 -42.76
C GLY A 220 -17.94 -14.18 -42.95
N THR A 221 -17.94 -15.50 -43.12
CA THR A 221 -19.15 -16.31 -43.28
C THR A 221 -19.63 -16.95 -41.96
N ALA A 222 -18.94 -16.70 -40.85
CA ALA A 222 -19.30 -17.27 -39.56
C ALA A 222 -20.62 -16.69 -39.02
N SER A 223 -21.36 -17.53 -38.28
CA SER A 223 -22.55 -17.12 -37.54
C SER A 223 -22.47 -17.66 -36.12
N ILE A 224 -22.97 -16.91 -35.14
CA ILE A 224 -22.87 -17.29 -33.73
C ILE A 224 -23.77 -18.51 -33.49
N PRO A 225 -23.20 -19.69 -33.12
CA PRO A 225 -23.98 -20.90 -32.94
C PRO A 225 -24.93 -20.81 -31.75
N ALA A 226 -26.07 -21.48 -31.86
CA ALA A 226 -26.94 -21.70 -30.71
C ALA A 226 -26.20 -22.51 -29.64
N GLY A 227 -26.20 -22.02 -28.39
CA GLY A 227 -25.50 -22.65 -27.27
C GLY A 227 -24.02 -22.25 -27.13
N ALA A 228 -23.49 -21.36 -27.98
CA ALA A 228 -22.19 -20.74 -27.73
C ALA A 228 -22.20 -19.95 -26.41
N LYS A 229 -21.08 -19.98 -25.69
CA LYS A 229 -20.93 -19.37 -24.35
C LYS A 229 -19.60 -18.64 -24.26
N ILE A 230 -19.49 -17.72 -23.31
CA ILE A 230 -18.17 -17.21 -22.89
C ILE A 230 -17.72 -18.02 -21.68
N LYS A 231 -16.52 -18.60 -21.76
CA LYS A 231 -15.73 -19.05 -20.63
C LYS A 231 -14.95 -17.85 -20.10
N TRP A 232 -15.15 -17.55 -18.82
CA TRP A 232 -14.45 -16.52 -18.09
C TRP A 232 -13.38 -17.16 -17.23
N THR A 233 -12.17 -16.61 -17.28
CA THR A 233 -11.04 -17.07 -16.47
C THR A 233 -10.45 -15.88 -15.75
N LEU A 234 -10.33 -15.96 -14.42
CA LEU A 234 -9.69 -14.97 -13.56
C LEU A 234 -8.30 -15.47 -13.17
N THR A 235 -7.30 -14.62 -13.33
CA THR A 235 -5.92 -14.86 -12.90
C THR A 235 -5.46 -13.75 -11.95
N ASP A 236 -4.61 -14.10 -10.99
CA ASP A 236 -3.93 -13.18 -10.07
C ASP A 236 -2.51 -12.92 -10.61
N PRO A 237 -2.29 -11.86 -11.41
CA PRO A 237 -0.95 -11.47 -11.77
C PRO A 237 -0.23 -10.97 -10.51
N ASP A 238 1.08 -11.17 -10.49
CA ASP A 238 1.96 -10.74 -9.40
C ASP A 238 1.84 -9.23 -9.07
N ASP A 239 2.01 -8.84 -7.79
CA ASP A 239 1.97 -7.44 -7.35
C ASP A 239 3.37 -6.81 -7.47
N PRO A 240 3.62 -5.93 -8.45
CA PRO A 240 4.96 -5.39 -8.67
C PRO A 240 5.39 -4.34 -7.60
N THR A 241 4.59 -4.09 -6.55
CA THR A 241 4.85 -3.01 -5.58
C THR A 241 6.05 -3.28 -4.68
N ASN A 242 6.18 -4.49 -4.13
CA ASN A 242 7.36 -4.93 -3.37
C ASN A 242 8.62 -5.04 -4.27
N ASP A 243 8.39 -4.99 -5.57
CA ASP A 243 9.38 -5.11 -6.63
C ASP A 243 9.95 -3.79 -7.13
N ALA A 244 9.42 -2.67 -6.66
CA ALA A 244 9.95 -1.34 -6.95
C ALA A 244 11.41 -1.20 -6.46
N PRO A 245 12.30 -0.51 -7.20
CA PRO A 245 13.71 -0.35 -6.80
C PRO A 245 13.90 0.36 -5.45
N GLU A 246 12.96 1.24 -5.09
CA GLU A 246 12.93 1.87 -3.78
C GLU A 246 12.49 0.95 -2.63
N PHE A 247 11.93 -0.23 -2.92
CA PHE A 247 11.37 -1.12 -1.91
C PHE A 247 12.48 -1.97 -1.32
N HIS A 248 12.81 -1.74 -0.06
CA HIS A 248 13.92 -2.44 0.57
C HIS A 248 13.58 -3.91 0.80
N ARG A 249 14.48 -4.81 0.39
CA ARG A 249 14.26 -6.27 0.33
C ARG A 249 13.82 -6.93 1.64
N ASP A 250 14.32 -6.42 2.77
CA ASP A 250 14.00 -6.97 4.09
C ASP A 250 12.51 -6.88 4.37
N TRP A 251 11.84 -5.92 3.72
CA TRP A 251 10.43 -5.65 3.83
C TRP A 251 9.59 -6.42 2.80
N GLY A 252 10.16 -6.78 1.65
CA GLY A 252 9.41 -7.36 0.54
C GLY A 252 8.70 -8.65 0.96
N LYS A 253 9.38 -9.52 1.71
CA LYS A 253 8.83 -10.76 2.27
C LYS A 253 7.65 -10.58 3.23
N TYR A 254 7.44 -9.38 3.76
CA TYR A 254 6.27 -9.08 4.58
C TYR A 254 5.09 -8.68 3.70
N VAL A 255 5.34 -7.86 2.67
CA VAL A 255 4.28 -7.39 1.77
C VAL A 255 3.82 -8.50 0.84
N ASP A 256 4.76 -9.24 0.26
CA ASP A 256 4.52 -10.45 -0.50
C ASP A 256 5.51 -11.54 -0.08
N ALA A 257 5.03 -12.51 0.69
CA ALA A 257 5.86 -13.62 1.16
C ALA A 257 6.10 -14.67 0.07
N ASN A 258 5.28 -14.72 -0.97
CA ASN A 258 5.32 -15.77 -2.00
C ASN A 258 6.52 -15.58 -2.93
N ASP A 259 6.98 -14.34 -3.09
CA ASP A 259 8.21 -13.98 -3.79
C ASP A 259 9.50 -14.42 -3.08
N TYR A 260 9.40 -15.05 -1.91
CA TYR A 260 10.53 -15.43 -1.09
C TYR A 260 10.47 -16.91 -0.71
N ASN A 261 11.62 -17.57 -0.70
CA ASN A 261 11.72 -18.95 -0.25
C ASN A 261 11.66 -19.05 1.29
N ALA A 262 11.63 -20.27 1.84
CA ALA A 262 11.61 -20.50 3.28
C ALA A 262 12.83 -19.91 4.05
N ALA A 263 13.94 -19.67 3.36
CA ALA A 263 15.11 -18.99 3.93
C ALA A 263 15.01 -17.45 3.87
N GLY A 264 13.93 -16.91 3.30
CA GLY A 264 13.70 -15.49 3.11
C GLY A 264 14.48 -14.87 1.95
N SER A 265 15.02 -15.68 1.03
CA SER A 265 15.70 -15.20 -0.17
C SER A 265 14.70 -15.02 -1.32
N PRO A 266 14.88 -14.03 -2.21
CA PRO A 266 14.04 -13.86 -3.39
C PRO A 266 13.97 -15.12 -4.25
N ALA A 267 12.75 -15.55 -4.57
CA ALA A 267 12.39 -16.72 -5.34
C ALA A 267 12.01 -16.37 -6.80
N GLY A 268 11.67 -15.10 -7.04
CA GLY A 268 11.14 -14.57 -8.31
C GLY A 268 9.68 -14.98 -8.54
N ALA A 269 9.00 -14.25 -9.43
CA ALA A 269 7.63 -14.57 -9.84
C ALA A 269 7.55 -15.98 -10.46
N ARG A 270 6.55 -16.77 -10.06
CA ARG A 270 6.33 -18.16 -10.52
C ARG A 270 4.84 -18.40 -10.80
N PRO A 271 4.51 -19.37 -11.67
CA PRO A 271 3.11 -19.74 -11.87
C PRO A 271 2.47 -20.17 -10.54
N ASN A 272 1.37 -19.49 -10.16
CA ASN A 272 0.58 -19.79 -8.96
C ASN A 272 1.31 -19.61 -7.61
N ASP A 273 2.40 -18.84 -7.55
CA ASP A 273 3.03 -18.47 -6.26
C ASP A 273 2.06 -17.76 -5.32
N ASN A 274 1.19 -16.94 -5.87
CA ASN A 274 0.10 -16.31 -5.16
C ASN A 274 -0.96 -17.33 -4.69
N ALA A 275 -1.18 -18.44 -5.40
CA ALA A 275 -2.24 -19.40 -5.11
C ALA A 275 -2.16 -20.12 -3.75
N LEU A 276 -1.05 -20.05 -2.99
CA LEU A 276 -0.88 -20.75 -1.71
C LEU A 276 -1.12 -19.88 -0.46
N ALA A 277 -1.10 -18.56 -0.57
CA ALA A 277 -1.42 -17.66 0.53
C ALA A 277 -2.30 -16.50 0.04
N HIS A 278 -3.55 -16.45 0.52
CA HIS A 278 -4.45 -15.32 0.35
C HIS A 278 -4.65 -14.79 -1.10
N SER A 279 -4.72 -15.67 -2.10
CA SER A 279 -4.99 -15.29 -3.51
C SER A 279 -6.19 -15.98 -4.13
N PRO A 280 -6.67 -15.50 -5.30
CA PRO A 280 -7.69 -16.14 -6.10
C PRO A 280 -7.48 -17.64 -6.31
N GLY A 281 -8.48 -18.45 -6.00
CA GLY A 281 -8.47 -19.90 -6.25
C GLY A 281 -7.93 -20.79 -5.13
N ASN A 282 -7.41 -20.23 -4.04
CA ASN A 282 -6.92 -21.00 -2.88
C ASN A 282 -8.07 -21.55 -2.01
N LEU A 283 -7.82 -22.61 -1.23
CA LEU A 283 -8.69 -23.11 -0.16
C LEU A 283 -8.99 -22.05 0.92
N ASN A 284 -8.07 -21.13 1.20
CA ASN A 284 -8.24 -20.07 2.20
C ASN A 284 -8.80 -18.75 1.63
N GLU A 285 -9.08 -18.69 0.32
CA GLU A 285 -9.59 -17.51 -0.36
C GLU A 285 -10.93 -17.02 0.23
N ASP A 286 -11.75 -17.92 0.79
CA ASP A 286 -13.04 -17.56 1.38
C ASP A 286 -12.91 -16.61 2.57
N LEU A 287 -11.76 -16.62 3.25
CA LEU A 287 -11.44 -15.68 4.33
C LEU A 287 -11.22 -14.24 3.81
N LEU A 288 -10.96 -14.10 2.50
CA LEU A 288 -10.72 -12.83 1.83
C LEU A 288 -11.98 -12.25 1.21
N PHE A 289 -13.07 -13.02 1.23
CA PHE A 289 -14.36 -12.56 0.77
C PHE A 289 -15.14 -11.96 1.92
N ALA A 290 -15.98 -10.99 1.57
CA ALA A 290 -17.15 -10.73 2.38
C ALA A 290 -17.95 -12.02 2.57
N SER A 291 -18.49 -12.25 3.77
CA SER A 291 -19.19 -13.49 4.14
C SER A 291 -20.30 -13.95 3.17
N SER A 292 -20.81 -13.05 2.32
CA SER A 292 -21.84 -13.31 1.32
C SER A 292 -21.36 -13.86 -0.03
N ALA A 293 -20.05 -13.99 -0.31
CA ALA A 293 -19.53 -14.28 -1.65
C ALA A 293 -18.35 -15.29 -1.72
N ALA A 294 -18.31 -16.27 -0.83
CA ALA A 294 -17.27 -17.30 -0.78
C ALA A 294 -17.37 -18.37 -1.89
N GLY A 295 -16.23 -18.93 -2.30
CA GLY A 295 -16.13 -20.06 -3.23
C GLY A 295 -16.63 -19.75 -4.64
N SER A 296 -17.43 -20.67 -5.21
CA SER A 296 -18.05 -20.49 -6.53
C SER A 296 -19.12 -19.39 -6.57
N ALA A 297 -19.60 -18.92 -5.40
CA ALA A 297 -20.53 -17.79 -5.31
C ALA A 297 -19.90 -16.45 -5.73
N ARG A 298 -18.58 -16.40 -5.98
CA ARG A 298 -17.91 -15.26 -6.61
C ARG A 298 -18.52 -14.88 -7.96
N TRP A 299 -18.92 -15.87 -8.75
CA TRP A 299 -19.45 -15.67 -10.09
C TRP A 299 -20.97 -15.59 -10.04
N ALA A 300 -21.51 -14.41 -10.34
CA ALA A 300 -22.94 -14.16 -10.27
C ALA A 300 -23.46 -13.59 -11.58
N GLN A 301 -24.77 -13.69 -11.76
CA GLN A 301 -25.48 -13.01 -12.84
C GLN A 301 -25.39 -11.49 -12.61
N ALA A 302 -24.89 -10.76 -13.60
CA ALA A 302 -24.95 -9.29 -13.58
C ALA A 302 -26.37 -8.79 -13.83
N THR A 303 -26.62 -7.55 -13.44
CA THR A 303 -27.91 -6.90 -13.71
C THR A 303 -28.19 -6.88 -15.22
N GLY A 304 -29.29 -7.51 -15.65
CA GLY A 304 -29.64 -7.65 -17.08
C GLY A 304 -28.76 -8.61 -17.88
N GLY A 305 -27.83 -9.32 -17.23
CA GLY A 305 -26.97 -10.32 -17.86
C GLY A 305 -27.61 -11.71 -17.95
N PRO A 306 -27.04 -12.61 -18.77
CA PRO A 306 -27.44 -14.01 -18.83
C PRO A 306 -27.03 -14.78 -17.56
N ALA A 307 -27.62 -15.96 -17.35
CA ALA A 307 -27.22 -16.85 -16.27
C ALA A 307 -25.73 -17.24 -16.37
N VAL A 308 -25.07 -17.29 -15.21
CA VAL A 308 -23.66 -17.67 -15.06
C VAL A 308 -23.59 -19.02 -14.35
N THR A 309 -22.77 -19.92 -14.86
CA THR A 309 -22.47 -21.24 -14.31
C THR A 309 -21.03 -21.24 -13.83
N PRO A 310 -20.77 -21.13 -12.51
CA PRO A 310 -19.42 -21.28 -11.97
C PRO A 310 -18.86 -22.67 -12.30
N VAL A 311 -17.60 -22.74 -12.74
CA VAL A 311 -16.87 -23.98 -12.99
C VAL A 311 -15.87 -24.26 -11.87
N SER A 312 -15.19 -23.20 -11.41
CA SER A 312 -14.27 -23.22 -10.26
C SER A 312 -14.22 -21.83 -9.62
N ARG A 313 -13.34 -21.65 -8.63
CA ARG A 313 -13.05 -20.32 -8.03
C ARG A 313 -12.49 -19.32 -9.06
N GLY A 314 -11.69 -19.82 -10.02
CA GLY A 314 -11.05 -19.02 -11.06
C GLY A 314 -11.77 -19.05 -12.42
N GLU A 315 -12.81 -19.87 -12.59
CA GLU A 315 -13.47 -20.04 -13.89
C GLU A 315 -15.00 -20.09 -13.79
N ALA A 316 -15.68 -19.49 -14.77
CA ALA A 316 -17.11 -19.61 -14.96
C ALA A 316 -17.50 -19.61 -16.44
N GLN A 317 -18.74 -19.97 -16.74
CA GLN A 317 -19.32 -19.89 -18.07
C GLN A 317 -20.59 -19.05 -18.05
N SER A 318 -20.81 -18.22 -19.06
CA SER A 318 -22.07 -17.49 -19.24
C SER A 318 -22.66 -17.75 -20.61
N ASN A 319 -23.98 -17.90 -20.68
CA ASN A 319 -24.67 -17.92 -21.98
C ASN A 319 -24.50 -16.59 -22.73
N LEU A 320 -24.80 -16.60 -24.03
CA LEU A 320 -24.82 -15.40 -24.86
C LEU A 320 -26.26 -14.92 -25.07
N THR A 321 -26.47 -13.60 -25.01
CA THR A 321 -27.67 -12.95 -25.54
C THR A 321 -27.41 -12.61 -27.01
N ILE A 322 -28.00 -13.39 -27.91
CA ILE A 322 -27.85 -13.21 -29.37
C ILE A 322 -28.63 -11.97 -29.80
N VAL A 323 -27.93 -10.97 -30.33
CA VAL A 323 -28.51 -9.73 -30.87
C VAL A 323 -28.82 -9.88 -32.36
N SER A 324 -27.93 -10.57 -33.08
CA SER A 324 -28.08 -10.89 -34.50
C SER A 324 -27.32 -12.18 -34.82
N ARG A 325 -27.42 -12.68 -36.07
CA ARG A 325 -26.62 -13.85 -36.52
C ARG A 325 -25.11 -13.65 -36.36
N VAL A 326 -24.64 -12.41 -36.31
CA VAL A 326 -23.20 -12.06 -36.27
C VAL A 326 -22.80 -11.30 -35.00
N THR A 327 -23.73 -11.04 -34.08
CA THR A 327 -23.46 -10.27 -32.86
C THR A 327 -24.18 -10.84 -31.66
N ALA A 328 -23.45 -11.01 -30.56
CA ALA A 328 -24.01 -11.40 -29.28
C ALA A 328 -23.32 -10.65 -28.14
N THR A 329 -23.94 -10.67 -26.97
CA THR A 329 -23.40 -10.04 -25.75
C THR A 329 -23.46 -11.00 -24.57
N SER A 330 -22.62 -10.77 -23.58
CA SER A 330 -22.75 -11.36 -22.25
C SER A 330 -22.35 -10.32 -21.20
N LYS A 331 -22.95 -10.41 -20.01
CA LYS A 331 -22.60 -9.58 -18.86
C LYS A 331 -22.54 -10.46 -17.62
N ILE A 332 -21.43 -10.41 -16.89
CA ILE A 332 -21.24 -11.20 -15.67
C ILE A 332 -20.89 -10.31 -14.49
N ARG A 333 -21.17 -10.78 -13.27
CA ARG A 333 -20.72 -10.18 -12.03
C ARG A 333 -19.61 -11.03 -11.42
N VAL A 334 -18.53 -10.38 -11.02
CA VAL A 334 -17.41 -11.01 -10.31
C VAL A 334 -17.25 -10.32 -8.97
N HIS A 335 -17.49 -11.04 -7.88
CA HIS A 335 -17.18 -10.55 -6.54
C HIS A 335 -15.67 -10.51 -6.32
N CYS A 336 -15.19 -9.40 -5.76
CA CYS A 336 -13.77 -9.14 -5.58
C CYS A 336 -13.33 -9.40 -4.13
N MET A 337 -12.04 -9.69 -3.95
CA MET A 337 -11.46 -9.93 -2.61
C MET A 337 -11.40 -8.64 -1.80
N ASN A 338 -11.18 -8.77 -0.49
CA ASN A 338 -11.09 -7.68 0.48
C ASN A 338 -9.66 -7.50 1.03
N VAL A 339 -8.65 -7.80 0.23
CA VAL A 339 -7.24 -7.57 0.55
C VAL A 339 -6.69 -6.56 -0.44
N LEU A 340 -6.06 -5.50 0.06
CA LEU A 340 -5.54 -4.43 -0.80
C LEU A 340 -4.22 -4.88 -1.46
N GLY A 341 -3.98 -4.42 -2.68
CA GLY A 341 -2.80 -4.82 -3.47
C GLY A 341 -2.99 -6.10 -4.27
N THR A 342 -3.99 -6.94 -3.94
CA THR A 342 -4.31 -8.10 -4.77
C THR A 342 -4.68 -7.66 -6.18
N SER A 343 -4.10 -8.31 -7.17
CA SER A 343 -4.27 -7.97 -8.57
C SER A 343 -5.14 -8.99 -9.28
N LEU A 344 -5.82 -8.56 -10.33
CA LEU A 344 -6.82 -9.34 -11.04
C LEU A 344 -6.69 -9.08 -12.53
N LYS A 345 -6.73 -10.15 -13.32
CA LYS A 345 -6.86 -10.07 -14.78
C LYS A 345 -7.91 -11.06 -15.23
N LEU A 346 -8.86 -10.60 -16.04
CA LEU A 346 -9.96 -11.43 -16.54
C LEU A 346 -9.77 -11.70 -18.03
N LYS A 347 -9.99 -12.96 -18.42
CA LYS A 347 -10.01 -13.44 -19.80
C LYS A 347 -11.41 -13.91 -20.17
N ALA A 348 -11.86 -13.56 -21.36
CA ALA A 348 -13.13 -13.99 -21.96
C ALA A 348 -12.86 -14.81 -23.24
N ASP A 349 -13.03 -16.12 -23.15
CA ASP A 349 -12.89 -17.09 -24.24
C ASP A 349 -14.25 -17.51 -24.78
N LEU A 350 -14.46 -17.44 -26.10
CA LEU A 350 -15.67 -17.99 -26.72
C LEU A 350 -15.54 -19.52 -26.86
N ILE A 351 -16.51 -20.26 -26.31
CA ILE A 351 -16.60 -21.72 -26.40
C ILE A 351 -17.92 -22.16 -27.04
N GLY A 352 -17.99 -23.41 -27.48
CA GLY A 352 -19.17 -23.94 -28.18
C GLY A 352 -19.27 -23.48 -29.64
N VAL A 353 -18.16 -23.04 -30.23
CA VAL A 353 -18.03 -22.73 -31.66
C VAL A 353 -17.29 -23.86 -32.40
N PRO A 354 -17.46 -23.99 -33.73
CA PRO A 354 -16.74 -25.00 -34.50
C PRO A 354 -15.22 -24.85 -34.34
N ALA A 355 -14.53 -25.93 -33.98
CA ALA A 355 -13.07 -25.92 -33.75
C ALA A 355 -12.25 -25.50 -35.00
N THR A 356 -12.86 -25.59 -36.19
CA THR A 356 -12.25 -25.17 -37.46
C THR A 356 -12.34 -23.67 -37.72
N ILE A 357 -13.09 -22.91 -36.91
CA ILE A 357 -13.24 -21.46 -37.05
C ILE A 357 -12.58 -20.80 -35.83
N PRO A 358 -11.58 -19.93 -36.02
CA PRO A 358 -10.86 -19.32 -34.90
C PRO A 358 -11.78 -18.42 -34.07
N ALA A 359 -11.65 -18.53 -32.74
CA ALA A 359 -12.23 -17.60 -31.78
C ALA A 359 -11.10 -16.84 -31.09
N HIS A 360 -11.18 -15.52 -31.09
CA HIS A 360 -10.19 -14.63 -30.50
C HIS A 360 -10.72 -14.14 -29.14
N PRO A 361 -10.02 -14.47 -28.05
CA PRO A 361 -10.43 -14.04 -26.72
C PRO A 361 -10.18 -12.56 -26.51
N ALA A 362 -10.78 -12.03 -25.44
CA ALA A 362 -10.47 -10.70 -24.91
C ALA A 362 -9.92 -10.82 -23.49
N PHE A 363 -9.15 -9.81 -23.09
CA PHE A 363 -8.57 -9.71 -21.75
C PHE A 363 -8.71 -8.29 -21.23
N THR A 364 -8.82 -8.17 -19.92
CA THR A 364 -8.56 -6.90 -19.23
C THR A 364 -7.06 -6.69 -19.13
N GLY A 365 -6.61 -5.47 -18.84
CA GLY A 365 -5.30 -5.34 -18.19
C GLY A 365 -5.40 -5.66 -16.70
N VAL A 366 -4.34 -5.37 -15.95
CA VAL A 366 -4.28 -5.65 -14.51
C VAL A 366 -5.18 -4.68 -13.74
N MET A 367 -6.03 -5.20 -12.87
CA MET A 367 -6.89 -4.43 -11.97
C MET A 367 -6.48 -4.75 -10.54
N THR A 368 -6.25 -3.76 -9.71
CA THR A 368 -5.79 -3.97 -8.33
C THR A 368 -6.89 -3.62 -7.33
N MET A 369 -6.92 -4.28 -6.18
CA MET A 369 -7.79 -3.98 -5.06
C MET A 369 -7.25 -2.81 -4.23
N TRP A 370 -8.11 -1.84 -3.93
CA TRP A 370 -7.77 -0.62 -3.21
C TRP A 370 -8.81 -0.30 -2.12
N SER A 371 -8.39 0.43 -1.08
CA SER A 371 -9.33 1.13 -0.21
C SER A 371 -9.46 2.57 -0.67
N ARG A 372 -10.69 3.12 -0.62
CA ARG A 372 -10.96 4.52 -0.91
C ARG A 372 -11.66 5.17 0.25
N LEU A 373 -10.95 6.11 0.88
CA LEU A 373 -11.45 6.88 1.99
C LEU A 373 -11.67 8.32 1.57
N ASP A 374 -12.88 8.80 1.77
CA ASP A 374 -13.22 10.21 1.65
C ASP A 374 -12.84 10.90 2.96
N VAL A 375 -12.04 11.97 2.91
CA VAL A 375 -11.51 12.62 4.12
C VAL A 375 -12.05 14.03 4.24
N GLU A 376 -12.91 14.27 5.24
CA GLU A 376 -13.35 15.62 5.59
C GLU A 376 -12.21 16.39 6.25
N VAL A 377 -11.84 17.54 5.68
CA VAL A 377 -10.76 18.39 6.19
C VAL A 377 -11.34 19.64 6.83
N VAL A 378 -11.13 19.82 8.13
CA VAL A 378 -11.72 20.92 8.91
C VAL A 378 -10.66 21.62 9.73
N LYS A 379 -10.64 22.95 9.68
CA LYS A 379 -9.78 23.75 10.55
C LYS A 379 -10.56 24.66 11.47
N MET A 380 -10.05 24.89 12.66
CA MET A 380 -10.37 26.09 13.44
C MET A 380 -9.99 27.33 12.62
N ALA A 381 -10.85 28.34 12.58
CA ALA A 381 -10.58 29.57 11.84
C ALA A 381 -9.23 30.18 12.21
N SER A 382 -8.87 30.10 13.51
CA SER A 382 -7.62 30.61 14.06
C SER A 382 -6.40 29.65 14.00
N ALA A 383 -6.53 28.44 13.42
CA ALA A 383 -5.41 27.52 13.19
C ALA A 383 -4.68 27.80 11.86
N HIS A 384 -3.41 27.38 11.75
CA HIS A 384 -2.68 27.42 10.48
C HIS A 384 -3.30 26.42 9.48
N SER A 385 -3.36 26.82 8.21
CA SER A 385 -3.96 26.00 7.14
C SER A 385 -3.12 24.77 6.82
N LEU A 386 -3.79 23.66 6.51
CA LEU A 386 -3.18 22.44 5.99
C LEU A 386 -3.13 22.42 4.46
N ALA A 387 -3.71 23.39 3.76
CA ALA A 387 -3.87 23.37 2.30
C ALA A 387 -2.54 23.12 1.55
N GLY A 388 -1.43 23.65 2.05
CA GLY A 388 -0.10 23.45 1.47
C GLY A 388 0.48 22.04 1.61
N VAL A 389 -0.07 21.20 2.50
CA VAL A 389 0.40 19.83 2.75
C VAL A 389 -0.53 18.75 2.20
N LEU A 390 -1.83 19.03 2.04
CA LEU A 390 -2.81 18.04 1.57
C LEU A 390 -2.38 17.30 0.29
N PRO A 391 -1.76 17.95 -0.73
CA PRO A 391 -1.26 17.25 -1.92
C PRO A 391 -0.31 16.09 -1.65
N SER A 392 0.53 16.21 -0.62
CA SER A 392 1.53 15.20 -0.32
C SER A 392 1.00 14.11 0.60
N VAL A 393 -0.08 14.31 1.36
CA VAL A 393 -0.60 13.32 2.31
C VAL A 393 -1.03 12.04 1.60
N ALA A 394 -1.79 12.17 0.51
CA ALA A 394 -2.34 11.02 -0.21
C ALA A 394 -1.26 10.08 -0.77
N SER A 395 -0.12 10.62 -1.23
CA SER A 395 0.95 9.81 -1.84
C SER A 395 1.61 8.83 -0.88
N PHE A 396 1.59 9.09 0.44
CA PHE A 396 2.17 8.16 1.43
C PHE A 396 1.40 6.86 1.55
N PHE A 397 0.09 6.88 1.24
CA PHE A 397 -0.81 5.75 1.41
C PHE A 397 -1.00 4.93 0.12
N LEU A 398 -0.56 5.45 -1.03
CA LEU A 398 -0.61 4.73 -2.31
C LEU A 398 0.14 3.38 -2.30
N PRO A 399 1.34 3.24 -1.70
CA PRO A 399 2.03 1.94 -1.63
C PRO A 399 1.25 0.90 -0.81
N ALA A 400 0.38 1.33 0.11
CA ALA A 400 -0.52 0.46 0.86
C ALA A 400 -1.86 0.22 0.12
N CYS A 401 -1.97 0.65 -1.14
CA CYS A 401 -3.18 0.58 -1.96
C CYS A 401 -4.38 1.28 -1.31
N VAL A 402 -4.12 2.38 -0.60
CA VAL A 402 -5.15 3.25 -0.01
C VAL A 402 -5.16 4.59 -0.74
N GLN A 403 -6.32 4.94 -1.29
CA GLN A 403 -6.60 6.24 -1.88
C GLN A 403 -7.32 7.12 -0.87
N LEU A 404 -6.69 8.25 -0.52
CA LEU A 404 -7.30 9.30 0.30
C LEU A 404 -7.83 10.41 -0.61
N ASP A 405 -9.15 10.55 -0.66
CA ASP A 405 -9.83 11.64 -1.37
C ASP A 405 -10.10 12.79 -0.39
N LEU A 406 -9.08 13.62 -0.21
CA LEU A 406 -9.10 14.78 0.70
C LEU A 406 -10.03 15.87 0.16
N GLN A 407 -11.02 16.25 0.96
CA GLN A 407 -11.96 17.34 0.64
C GLN A 407 -11.30 18.72 0.84
N LEU A 408 -11.97 19.76 0.33
CA LEU A 408 -11.53 21.13 0.54
C LEU A 408 -11.54 21.47 2.03
N GLU A 409 -10.47 22.10 2.51
CA GLU A 409 -10.37 22.55 3.90
C GLU A 409 -11.47 23.56 4.23
N ARG A 410 -12.33 23.21 5.20
CA ARG A 410 -13.41 24.08 5.69
C ARG A 410 -13.05 24.66 7.06
N ALA A 411 -13.27 25.97 7.25
CA ALA A 411 -13.08 26.60 8.55
C ALA A 411 -14.35 26.49 9.44
N VAL A 412 -14.15 26.28 10.74
CA VAL A 412 -15.17 26.44 11.80
C VAL A 412 -14.82 27.64 12.69
N ALA A 413 -15.85 28.37 13.14
CA ALA A 413 -15.72 29.63 13.88
C ALA A 413 -16.52 29.61 15.19
N GLY A 414 -16.44 30.71 15.96
CA GLY A 414 -17.23 30.90 17.18
C GLY A 414 -16.87 29.87 18.26
N PRO A 415 -17.84 29.21 18.92
CA PRO A 415 -17.57 28.23 19.99
C PRO A 415 -16.71 27.02 19.58
N LEU A 416 -16.60 26.75 18.27
CA LEU A 416 -15.80 25.66 17.71
C LEU A 416 -14.36 26.09 17.40
N ASP A 417 -14.05 27.39 17.40
CA ASP A 417 -12.71 27.96 17.21
C ASP A 417 -12.06 28.25 18.56
N LYS A 418 -11.48 27.21 19.16
CA LYS A 418 -10.94 27.29 20.53
C LYS A 418 -9.44 27.65 20.51
N PRO A 419 -8.96 28.52 21.40
CA PRO A 419 -7.52 28.81 21.51
C PRO A 419 -6.71 27.60 21.99
N VAL A 420 -7.32 26.75 22.84
CA VAL A 420 -6.77 25.48 23.35
C VAL A 420 -7.91 24.46 23.46
N MET A 421 -7.62 23.16 23.29
CA MET A 421 -8.64 22.11 23.50
C MET A 421 -8.98 21.96 24.99
N ALA A 422 -7.97 21.88 25.86
CA ALA A 422 -8.14 21.70 27.29
C ALA A 422 -7.15 22.55 28.10
N GLY A 423 -7.43 22.76 29.38
CA GLY A 423 -6.51 23.48 30.28
C GLY A 423 -5.29 22.65 30.70
N THR A 424 -5.38 21.32 30.67
CA THR A 424 -4.33 20.40 31.11
C THR A 424 -4.22 19.17 30.21
N ARG A 425 -3.05 18.52 30.22
CA ARG A 425 -2.78 17.33 29.39
C ARG A 425 -3.74 16.15 29.68
N PRO A 426 -4.10 15.81 30.93
CA PRO A 426 -5.06 14.73 31.17
C PRO A 426 -6.46 14.97 30.56
N GLN A 427 -6.82 16.23 30.32
CA GLN A 427 -8.13 16.63 29.81
C GLN A 427 -8.15 16.83 28.28
N ASP A 428 -7.00 16.83 27.61
CA ASP A 428 -6.92 17.11 26.18
C ASP A 428 -7.63 16.02 25.33
N THR A 429 -7.59 14.77 25.79
CA THR A 429 -8.17 13.60 25.13
C THR A 429 -9.69 13.72 25.06
N PRO A 430 -10.42 13.84 26.20
CA PRO A 430 -11.86 14.02 26.17
C PRO A 430 -12.27 15.34 25.48
N ALA A 431 -11.48 16.41 25.58
CA ALA A 431 -11.81 17.66 24.90
C ALA A 431 -11.64 17.60 23.37
N THR A 432 -10.60 16.92 22.89
CA THR A 432 -10.38 16.68 21.45
C THR A 432 -11.48 15.80 20.90
N LEU A 433 -11.85 14.74 21.63
CA LEU A 433 -12.98 13.87 21.32
C LEU A 433 -14.27 14.67 21.16
N ALA A 434 -14.62 15.48 22.17
CA ALA A 434 -15.83 16.29 22.16
C ALA A 434 -15.86 17.32 21.01
N TRP A 435 -14.70 17.83 20.59
CA TRP A 435 -14.62 18.75 19.46
C TRP A 435 -14.90 18.03 18.13
N VAL A 436 -14.26 16.88 17.88
CA VAL A 436 -14.49 16.12 16.64
C VAL A 436 -15.92 15.56 16.58
N ASP A 437 -16.49 15.18 17.72
CA ASP A 437 -17.86 14.63 17.79
C ASP A 437 -18.96 15.68 17.62
N ASN A 438 -18.61 16.96 17.56
CA ASN A 438 -19.57 18.01 17.26
C ASN A 438 -20.03 17.92 15.80
N ALA A 439 -21.35 17.91 15.56
CA ALA A 439 -21.92 17.78 14.22
C ALA A 439 -21.55 18.93 13.25
N GLY A 440 -21.15 20.11 13.76
CA GLY A 440 -20.62 21.21 12.95
C GLY A 440 -19.15 21.05 12.57
N VAL A 441 -18.44 20.11 13.22
CA VAL A 441 -17.03 19.78 12.97
C VAL A 441 -16.94 18.58 12.03
N PHE A 442 -17.31 17.37 12.44
CA PHE A 442 -17.27 16.19 11.56
C PHE A 442 -18.67 15.85 11.05
N THR A 443 -19.03 16.37 9.88
CA THR A 443 -20.40 16.24 9.32
C THR A 443 -20.67 14.84 8.75
N ASN A 444 -19.64 14.08 8.40
CA ASN A 444 -19.75 12.74 7.83
C ASN A 444 -19.49 11.60 8.83
N LYS A 445 -19.48 11.90 10.13
CA LYS A 445 -19.25 10.90 11.17
C LYS A 445 -20.21 9.70 11.04
N GLY A 446 -19.67 8.48 11.12
CA GLY A 446 -20.45 7.24 10.99
C GLY A 446 -20.86 6.88 9.56
N ARG A 447 -20.59 7.73 8.57
CA ARG A 447 -20.86 7.38 7.16
C ARG A 447 -19.75 6.47 6.65
N GLY A 448 -20.13 5.34 6.05
CA GLY A 448 -19.20 4.38 5.46
C GLY A 448 -18.19 5.02 4.52
N GLY A 449 -16.90 4.70 4.71
CA GLY A 449 -15.79 5.21 3.92
C GLY A 449 -15.34 6.63 4.24
N TRP A 450 -15.89 7.28 5.26
CA TRP A 450 -15.50 8.64 5.67
C TRP A 450 -14.53 8.67 6.84
N PHE A 451 -13.47 9.47 6.68
CA PHE A 451 -12.45 9.81 7.67
C PHE A 451 -12.44 11.32 7.94
N PHE A 452 -11.77 11.74 9.00
CA PHE A 452 -11.68 13.13 9.43
C PHE A 452 -10.24 13.59 9.68
N LEU A 453 -9.90 14.77 9.15
CA LEU A 453 -8.66 15.49 9.40
C LEU A 453 -8.96 16.89 9.96
N GLY A 454 -8.66 17.09 11.24
CA GLY A 454 -8.85 18.34 11.95
C GLY A 454 -7.56 19.15 12.11
N ALA A 455 -7.61 20.46 11.92
CA ALA A 455 -6.55 21.39 12.32
C ALA A 455 -7.04 22.27 13.46
N ALA A 456 -6.41 22.15 14.61
CA ALA A 456 -6.65 22.96 15.80
C ALA A 456 -5.42 23.80 16.14
N ARG A 457 -5.57 24.75 17.06
CA ARG A 457 -4.43 25.57 17.51
C ARG A 457 -3.50 24.79 18.42
N LEU A 458 -3.96 24.49 19.62
CA LEU A 458 -3.17 23.89 20.69
C LEU A 458 -3.99 22.84 21.45
N ALA A 459 -3.34 21.75 21.86
CA ALA A 459 -3.96 20.77 22.75
C ALA A 459 -4.20 21.38 24.14
N VAL A 460 -3.17 22.07 24.65
CA VAL A 460 -3.12 22.67 25.99
C VAL A 460 -2.36 24.00 25.94
N PRO A 461 -2.52 24.89 26.94
CA PRO A 461 -1.71 26.10 27.03
C PRO A 461 -0.21 25.79 27.01
N LEU A 462 0.53 26.54 26.18
CA LEU A 462 1.98 26.46 26.13
C LEU A 462 2.61 27.66 26.85
N PRO A 463 3.75 27.46 27.51
CA PRO A 463 4.51 28.56 28.08
C PRO A 463 5.10 29.45 26.96
N THR A 464 5.16 30.76 27.22
CA THR A 464 5.65 31.77 26.27
C THR A 464 7.10 31.52 25.86
N ALA A 465 7.92 30.95 26.75
CA ALA A 465 9.27 30.48 26.48
C ALA A 465 9.39 28.96 26.72
N ARG A 466 10.46 28.33 26.22
CA ARG A 466 10.80 26.95 26.63
C ARG A 466 11.00 26.96 28.15
N PRO A 467 10.32 26.09 28.92
CA PRO A 467 10.52 26.04 30.36
C PRO A 467 11.97 25.74 30.71
N THR A 468 12.50 26.46 31.70
CA THR A 468 13.77 26.11 32.32
C THR A 468 13.62 24.75 33.02
N ALA A 469 14.65 23.91 32.94
CA ALA A 469 14.67 22.65 33.68
C ALA A 469 14.51 22.90 35.18
N LEU A 470 13.65 22.12 35.83
CA LEU A 470 13.48 22.10 37.28
C LEU A 470 14.73 21.59 37.99
N PHE A 471 15.45 20.69 37.33
CA PHE A 471 16.68 20.08 37.81
C PHE A 471 17.59 19.80 36.62
N THR A 472 18.89 20.02 36.83
CA THR A 472 19.96 19.58 35.93
C THR A 472 21.10 19.05 36.78
N GLY A 473 21.51 17.80 36.58
CA GLY A 473 22.62 17.23 37.35
C GLY A 473 22.99 15.82 36.93
N THR A 474 24.00 15.25 37.58
CA THR A 474 24.46 13.86 37.37
C THR A 474 24.22 12.96 38.60
N ASN A 475 23.76 13.56 39.70
CA ASN A 475 23.45 12.85 40.94
C ASN A 475 21.97 12.44 40.93
N TYR A 476 21.73 11.17 40.63
CA TYR A 476 20.40 10.57 40.64
C TYR A 476 20.50 9.10 41.05
N THR A 477 19.39 8.52 41.48
CA THR A 477 19.25 7.07 41.65
C THR A 477 18.19 6.53 40.70
N LEU A 478 18.50 5.41 40.05
CA LEU A 478 17.54 4.65 39.25
C LEU A 478 17.25 3.32 39.95
N SER A 479 15.98 3.08 40.24
CA SER A 479 15.50 1.83 40.82
C SER A 479 14.32 1.28 40.03
N ALA A 480 13.91 0.04 40.33
CA ALA A 480 12.73 -0.59 39.78
C ALA A 480 11.82 -1.01 40.93
N SER A 481 10.54 -0.66 40.83
CA SER A 481 9.53 -1.08 41.81
C SER A 481 8.24 -1.46 41.08
N GLY A 482 7.84 -2.73 41.21
CA GLY A 482 6.74 -3.31 40.47
C GLY A 482 6.92 -3.16 38.96
N ALA A 483 5.94 -2.51 38.30
CA ALA A 483 5.89 -2.34 36.85
C ALA A 483 6.57 -1.04 36.33
N PHE A 484 7.25 -0.28 37.19
CA PHE A 484 7.78 1.05 36.86
C PHE A 484 9.24 1.22 37.29
N ALA A 485 10.01 1.93 36.47
CA ALA A 485 11.30 2.47 36.88
C ALA A 485 11.08 3.78 37.66
N THR A 486 11.91 4.00 38.67
CA THR A 486 11.85 5.18 39.52
C THR A 486 13.15 5.96 39.40
N LEU A 487 13.03 7.27 39.18
CA LEU A 487 14.13 8.24 39.20
C LEU A 487 14.03 9.06 40.48
N GLU A 488 15.11 9.12 41.25
CA GLU A 488 15.20 9.92 42.47
C GLU A 488 16.30 10.97 42.34
N VAL A 489 15.95 12.22 42.68
CA VAL A 489 16.89 13.36 42.71
C VAL A 489 16.67 14.20 43.97
N ALA A 490 17.71 14.93 44.38
CA ALA A 490 17.59 15.93 45.44
C ALA A 490 16.81 17.16 44.96
N GLY A 491 15.92 17.67 45.82
CA GLY A 491 15.06 18.82 45.56
C GLY A 491 13.57 18.48 45.60
N SER A 492 12.73 19.53 45.50
CA SER A 492 11.26 19.44 45.55
C SER A 492 10.66 19.87 44.21
N PHE A 493 10.28 18.88 43.38
CA PHE A 493 9.79 19.09 42.02
C PHE A 493 8.40 18.46 41.81
N PRO A 494 7.35 18.95 42.51
CA PRO A 494 5.99 18.37 42.43
C PRO A 494 5.34 18.52 41.05
N ASN A 495 5.89 19.38 40.18
CA ASN A 495 5.40 19.63 38.82
C ASN A 495 6.27 18.99 37.72
N ALA A 496 7.16 18.06 38.08
CA ALA A 496 7.94 17.29 37.12
C ALA A 496 7.02 16.50 36.18
N ASP A 497 7.25 16.60 34.87
CA ASP A 497 6.42 15.97 33.83
C ASP A 497 7.25 15.14 32.84
N TYR A 498 8.55 15.42 32.75
CA TYR A 498 9.46 14.73 31.85
C TYR A 498 10.87 14.67 32.43
N ALA A 499 11.57 13.56 32.18
CA ALA A 499 12.98 13.38 32.52
C ALA A 499 13.77 13.01 31.26
N GLU A 500 14.86 13.71 31.00
CA GLU A 500 15.75 13.49 29.86
C GLU A 500 17.14 13.10 30.35
N PHE A 501 17.70 12.03 29.80
CA PHE A 501 19.02 11.51 30.14
C PHE A 501 19.95 11.67 28.94
N ARG A 502 21.17 12.15 29.19
CA ARG A 502 22.25 12.24 28.20
C ARG A 502 23.53 11.64 28.77
N TRP A 503 24.19 10.75 28.03
CA TRP A 503 25.45 10.13 28.46
C TRP A 503 26.31 9.78 27.26
N THR A 504 27.58 9.48 27.51
CA THR A 504 28.48 8.93 26.50
C THR A 504 28.57 7.42 26.70
N ASP A 505 28.33 6.63 25.66
CA ASP A 505 28.46 5.18 25.73
C ASP A 505 29.92 4.72 25.70
N ALA A 506 30.15 3.41 25.86
CA ALA A 506 31.49 2.82 25.86
C ALA A 506 32.25 2.99 24.53
N ALA A 507 31.54 3.27 23.44
CA ALA A 507 32.12 3.53 22.13
C ALA A 507 32.38 5.03 21.89
N GLY A 508 32.11 5.90 22.88
CA GLY A 508 32.32 7.34 22.77
C GLY A 508 31.16 8.10 22.13
N ASN A 509 30.04 7.44 21.81
CA ASN A 509 28.91 8.12 21.19
C ASN A 509 28.03 8.77 22.25
N THR A 510 27.54 9.98 21.96
CA THR A 510 26.54 10.64 22.80
C THR A 510 25.18 9.97 22.59
N GLN A 511 24.58 9.53 23.68
CA GLN A 511 23.27 8.94 23.76
C GLN A 511 22.31 9.91 24.46
N GLU A 512 21.06 9.93 24.00
CA GLU A 512 19.97 10.69 24.61
C GLU A 512 18.70 9.84 24.63
N VAL A 513 17.94 9.90 25.73
CA VAL A 513 16.59 9.32 25.82
C VAL A 513 15.77 10.16 26.80
N GLY A 514 14.46 10.24 26.60
CA GLY A 514 13.58 10.85 27.59
C GLY A 514 12.37 9.98 27.90
N PHE A 515 11.77 10.27 29.06
CA PHE A 515 10.65 9.54 29.64
C PHE A 515 9.64 10.51 30.25
N GLY A 516 8.35 10.27 30.00
CA GLY A 516 7.30 10.96 30.74
C GLY A 516 7.32 10.59 32.22
N VAL A 517 6.95 11.53 33.09
CA VAL A 517 6.77 11.26 34.53
C VAL A 517 5.30 10.94 34.79
N PHE A 518 5.03 9.73 35.28
CA PHE A 518 3.67 9.29 35.62
C PHE A 518 3.18 9.96 36.91
N SER A 519 4.04 10.01 37.93
CA SER A 519 3.73 10.66 39.22
C SER A 519 5.02 11.07 39.94
N PRO A 520 5.21 12.35 40.27
CA PRO A 520 6.25 12.78 41.21
C PRO A 520 5.73 12.75 42.65
N THR A 521 6.57 12.28 43.58
CA THR A 521 6.33 12.30 45.03
C THR A 521 7.49 13.01 45.71
N VAL A 522 7.20 14.01 46.54
CA VAL A 522 8.22 14.77 47.28
C VAL A 522 8.24 14.32 48.73
N SER A 523 9.40 13.91 49.25
CA SER A 523 9.60 13.55 50.66
C SER A 523 11.06 13.76 51.05
N GLY A 524 11.31 14.25 52.28
CA GLY A 524 12.67 14.34 52.83
C GLY A 524 13.66 15.19 52.01
N GLY A 525 13.18 16.20 51.27
CA GLY A 525 14.02 17.01 50.39
C GLY A 525 14.45 16.30 49.09
N GLN A 526 13.82 15.17 48.75
CA GLN A 526 14.00 14.44 47.51
C GLN A 526 12.69 14.37 46.72
N THR A 527 12.81 14.26 45.40
CA THR A 527 11.68 13.96 44.51
C THR A 527 11.90 12.59 43.88
N SER A 528 10.95 11.69 44.10
CA SER A 528 10.87 10.36 43.50
C SER A 528 9.85 10.38 42.36
N MET A 529 10.25 9.98 41.16
CA MET A 529 9.43 10.05 39.94
C MET A 529 9.29 8.66 39.33
N ARG A 530 8.04 8.19 39.20
CA ARG A 530 7.75 6.99 38.41
C ARG A 530 7.78 7.35 36.93
N LEU A 531 8.62 6.68 36.15
CA LEU A 531 8.79 6.93 34.73
C LEU A 531 7.81 6.11 33.89
N MET A 532 7.28 6.70 32.83
CA MET A 532 6.55 6.00 31.77
C MET A 532 7.56 5.34 30.83
N GLY A 533 7.42 4.04 30.60
CA GLY A 533 8.27 3.33 29.63
C GLY A 533 7.98 3.81 28.21
N ASN A 534 9.02 3.89 27.38
CA ASN A 534 8.86 4.08 25.95
C ASN A 534 8.31 2.79 25.35
N ASP A 535 7.12 2.87 24.79
CA ASP A 535 6.43 1.71 24.25
C ASP A 535 6.78 1.46 22.79
N VAL A 536 6.79 0.18 22.40
CA VAL A 536 6.80 -0.26 21.00
C VAL A 536 5.86 -1.45 20.82
N THR A 537 5.31 -1.62 19.61
CA THR A 537 4.39 -2.72 19.25
C THR A 537 4.90 -3.44 17.99
N PRO A 538 6.06 -4.14 18.06
CA PRO A 538 6.71 -4.70 16.89
C PRO A 538 5.97 -5.89 16.28
N ASP A 539 5.15 -6.59 17.07
CA ASP A 539 4.42 -7.81 16.67
C ASP A 539 2.94 -7.56 16.37
N PHE A 540 2.54 -6.30 16.21
CA PHE A 540 1.14 -6.01 15.91
C PHE A 540 0.71 -6.60 14.56
N THR A 541 -0.50 -7.17 14.55
CA THR A 541 -1.21 -7.64 13.36
C THR A 541 -2.54 -6.92 13.23
N GLY A 542 -2.78 -6.29 12.08
CA GLY A 542 -4.02 -5.58 11.75
C GLY A 542 -5.10 -6.45 11.08
N HIS A 543 -4.75 -7.63 10.57
CA HIS A 543 -5.67 -8.51 9.84
C HIS A 543 -6.78 -9.13 10.71
N ASP A 544 -6.51 -9.38 11.99
CA ASP A 544 -7.46 -9.91 12.98
C ASP A 544 -8.03 -8.82 13.90
N ALA A 545 -7.67 -7.55 13.67
CA ALA A 545 -8.00 -6.49 14.60
C ALA A 545 -9.48 -6.09 14.47
N ASP A 546 -10.21 -6.20 15.57
CA ASP A 546 -11.50 -5.53 15.82
C ASP A 546 -11.37 -3.99 15.88
N GLY A 547 -10.18 -3.45 15.58
CA GLY A 547 -9.83 -2.05 15.70
C GLY A 547 -9.70 -1.53 17.13
N SER A 548 -9.69 -2.42 18.15
CA SER A 548 -9.53 -2.04 19.54
C SER A 548 -8.08 -1.70 19.89
N LEU A 549 -7.90 -0.71 20.77
CA LEU A 549 -6.60 -0.38 21.36
C LEU A 549 -6.09 -1.52 22.25
N ARG A 550 -6.98 -2.32 22.85
CA ARG A 550 -6.60 -3.46 23.68
C ARG A 550 -5.83 -4.49 22.86
N HIS A 551 -6.40 -4.92 21.73
CA HIS A 551 -5.73 -5.85 20.81
C HIS A 551 -4.41 -5.25 20.31
N ALA A 552 -4.45 -3.98 19.87
CA ALA A 552 -3.29 -3.30 19.33
C ALA A 552 -2.11 -3.19 20.32
N MET A 553 -2.41 -3.13 21.62
CA MET A 553 -1.41 -2.98 22.68
C MET A 553 -1.06 -4.30 23.39
N GLN A 554 -1.66 -5.44 23.02
CA GLN A 554 -1.43 -6.71 23.71
C GLN A 554 0.04 -7.18 23.59
N SER A 555 0.67 -6.93 22.45
CA SER A 555 2.09 -7.24 22.19
C SER A 555 3.06 -6.11 22.52
N GLN A 556 2.60 -5.08 23.25
CA GLN A 556 3.40 -3.91 23.56
C GLN A 556 4.59 -4.27 24.47
N LEU A 557 5.79 -3.86 24.04
CA LEU A 557 7.01 -3.85 24.83
C LEU A 557 7.23 -2.44 25.38
N LEU A 558 7.69 -2.36 26.62
CA LEU A 558 7.96 -1.10 27.31
C LEU A 558 9.43 -1.09 27.72
N PHE A 559 10.15 -0.07 27.29
CA PHE A 559 11.56 0.13 27.63
C PHE A 559 11.74 1.30 28.59
N PHE A 560 12.55 1.08 29.61
CA PHE A 560 12.88 2.02 30.68
C PHE A 560 14.40 2.30 30.67
N PRO A 561 14.92 3.21 31.51
CA PRO A 561 16.35 3.52 31.52
C PRO A 561 17.27 2.29 31.55
N ARG A 562 16.93 1.27 32.35
CA ARG A 562 17.74 0.05 32.58
C ARG A 562 16.93 -1.25 32.63
N HIS A 563 15.68 -1.16 32.21
CA HIS A 563 14.76 -2.29 32.29
C HIS A 563 13.83 -2.33 31.08
N GLN A 564 13.17 -3.46 30.91
CA GLN A 564 12.09 -3.64 29.94
C GLN A 564 10.98 -4.49 30.53
N ARG A 565 9.80 -4.45 29.93
CA ARG A 565 8.73 -5.42 30.20
C ARG A 565 7.78 -5.54 29.02
N THR A 566 7.05 -6.64 28.95
CA THR A 566 5.82 -6.71 28.16
C THR A 566 4.69 -6.01 28.92
N ARG A 567 3.65 -5.53 28.23
CA ARG A 567 2.51 -4.87 28.87
C ARG A 567 1.84 -5.74 29.94
N THR A 568 1.78 -7.05 29.73
CA THR A 568 1.16 -8.04 30.62
C THR A 568 2.05 -8.46 31.80
N ALA A 569 3.35 -8.17 31.75
CA ALA A 569 4.25 -8.48 32.85
C ALA A 569 4.03 -7.53 34.04
N THR A 570 4.02 -8.12 35.24
CA THR A 570 3.83 -7.44 36.53
C THR A 570 5.14 -6.91 37.12
N SER A 571 6.29 -7.34 36.61
CA SER A 571 7.63 -6.91 37.03
C SER A 571 8.50 -6.48 35.85
N LEU A 572 9.54 -5.70 36.16
CA LEU A 572 10.56 -5.28 35.22
C LEU A 572 11.67 -6.34 35.08
N ALA A 573 12.09 -6.61 33.85
CA ALA A 573 13.26 -7.41 33.52
C ALA A 573 14.46 -6.51 33.18
N PRO A 574 15.71 -6.96 33.37
CA PRO A 574 16.88 -6.27 32.85
C PRO A 574 16.76 -6.03 31.33
N GLY A 575 17.23 -4.87 30.86
CA GLY A 575 17.14 -4.46 29.45
C GLY A 575 17.05 -2.95 29.29
N GLY A 576 16.34 -2.46 28.27
CA GLY A 576 16.08 -1.02 28.11
C GLY A 576 17.23 -0.23 27.47
N PHE A 577 17.25 1.07 27.74
CA PHE A 577 18.13 2.03 27.04
C PHE A 577 19.58 2.04 27.53
N GLY A 578 19.93 1.21 28.53
CA GLY A 578 21.31 1.15 29.03
C GLY A 578 21.81 2.46 29.67
N VAL A 579 20.90 3.28 30.22
CA VAL A 579 21.26 4.50 30.97
C VAL A 579 22.15 4.09 32.15
N PRO A 580 23.33 4.70 32.35
CA PRO A 580 24.24 4.29 33.41
C PRO A 580 23.65 4.56 34.80
N THR A 581 24.17 3.89 35.83
CA THR A 581 23.75 4.10 37.24
C THR A 581 24.20 5.44 37.80
N ALA A 582 25.25 6.02 37.22
CA ALA A 582 25.79 7.33 37.57
C ALA A 582 26.43 7.95 36.33
N GLY A 583 26.60 9.28 36.34
CA GLY A 583 27.34 9.99 35.29
C GLY A 583 26.54 10.37 34.05
N ALA A 584 25.30 9.87 33.86
CA ALA A 584 24.41 10.51 32.89
C ALA A 584 24.01 11.89 33.40
N ARG A 585 23.95 12.87 32.52
CA ARG A 585 23.30 14.14 32.82
C ARG A 585 21.80 13.95 32.70
N VAL A 586 21.07 14.21 33.78
CA VAL A 586 19.60 14.21 33.80
C VAL A 586 19.07 15.63 33.89
N GLU A 587 18.11 15.94 33.03
CA GLU A 587 17.28 17.15 33.10
C GLU A 587 15.84 16.77 33.43
N ILE A 588 15.24 17.46 34.41
CA ILE A 588 13.82 17.31 34.73
C ILE A 588 13.09 18.55 34.24
N LEU A 589 12.05 18.36 33.44
CA LEU A 589 11.29 19.44 32.85
C LEU A 589 9.89 19.54 33.49
N PRO A 590 9.36 20.76 33.67
CA PRO A 590 8.02 20.95 34.20
C PRO A 590 6.96 20.62 33.14
N ARG A 591 5.70 20.56 33.59
CA ARG A 591 4.52 20.48 32.70
C ARG A 591 4.57 21.52 31.58
N GLY A 592 4.20 21.09 30.37
CA GLY A 592 4.21 21.95 29.18
C GLY A 592 5.57 22.06 28.49
N ALA A 593 6.61 21.40 29.01
CA ALA A 593 7.87 21.21 28.28
C ALA A 593 7.72 20.24 27.10
N VAL A 594 6.81 19.27 27.23
CA VAL A 594 6.41 18.35 26.17
C VAL A 594 4.90 18.50 25.96
N SER A 595 4.49 18.59 24.70
CA SER A 595 3.10 18.60 24.29
C SER A 595 2.93 17.73 23.06
N THR A 596 1.70 17.29 22.80
CA THR A 596 1.42 16.54 21.57
C THR A 596 1.20 17.47 20.39
N SER A 597 1.71 17.10 19.23
CA SER A 597 1.53 17.83 17.97
C SER A 597 0.36 17.31 17.14
N GLY A 598 -0.14 16.11 17.47
CA GLY A 598 -1.29 15.47 16.84
C GLY A 598 -2.01 14.56 17.84
N ARG A 599 -3.21 14.13 17.48
CA ARG A 599 -3.98 13.15 18.25
C ARG A 599 -5.03 12.48 17.38
N SER A 600 -5.16 11.17 17.54
CA SER A 600 -6.22 10.37 16.91
C SER A 600 -7.15 9.80 17.97
N PRO A 601 -8.22 10.54 18.35
CA PRO A 601 -9.03 10.17 19.51
C PRO A 601 -9.78 8.85 19.26
N ALA A 602 -9.69 7.91 20.22
CA ALA A 602 -10.45 6.66 20.21
C ALA A 602 -11.90 6.86 20.68
N VAL A 603 -12.82 6.00 20.27
CA VAL A 603 -14.19 5.91 20.82
C VAL A 603 -14.31 4.68 21.70
N SER A 604 -15.07 4.76 22.78
CA SER A 604 -15.38 3.58 23.58
C SER A 604 -16.56 2.83 22.97
N VAL A 605 -16.39 1.54 22.70
CA VAL A 605 -17.43 0.59 22.31
C VAL A 605 -17.41 -0.55 23.32
N GLY A 606 -18.45 -0.63 24.16
CA GLY A 606 -18.45 -1.56 25.28
C GLY A 606 -17.32 -1.23 26.28
N THR A 607 -16.47 -2.20 26.59
CA THR A 607 -15.33 -2.04 27.53
C THR A 607 -14.03 -1.64 26.86
N ASP A 608 -14.04 -1.47 25.54
CA ASP A 608 -12.86 -1.28 24.72
C ASP A 608 -12.89 0.06 24.03
N ASP A 609 -11.70 0.66 23.91
CA ASP A 609 -11.52 1.84 23.07
C ASP A 609 -11.10 1.37 21.68
N HIS A 610 -11.67 1.98 20.64
CA HIS A 610 -11.44 1.68 19.25
C HIS A 610 -10.94 2.90 18.50
N PHE A 611 -10.04 2.67 17.54
CA PHE A 611 -9.67 3.69 16.56
C PHE A 611 -10.89 4.04 15.69
N ALA A 612 -11.00 5.29 15.26
CA ALA A 612 -12.26 5.83 14.74
C ALA A 612 -12.10 6.74 13.52
N GLY A 613 -11.03 6.58 12.73
CA GLY A 613 -10.91 7.27 11.44
C GLY A 613 -10.76 8.79 11.54
N ARG A 614 -10.27 9.29 12.67
CA ARG A 614 -10.22 10.72 12.96
C ARG A 614 -8.90 11.12 13.56
N THR A 615 -8.39 12.24 13.07
CA THR A 615 -7.07 12.77 13.40
C THR A 615 -7.18 14.29 13.59
N VAL A 616 -6.53 14.83 14.61
CA VAL A 616 -6.47 16.28 14.90
C VAL A 616 -5.02 16.72 15.06
N LEU A 617 -4.62 17.77 14.36
CA LEU A 617 -3.28 18.35 14.37
C LEU A 617 -3.29 19.66 15.15
N PHE A 618 -2.30 19.87 16.00
CA PHE A 618 -2.15 21.11 16.78
C PHE A 618 -1.15 22.03 16.11
N THR A 619 -1.65 22.87 15.21
CA THR A 619 -0.85 23.64 14.24
C THR A 619 0.00 24.74 14.85
N HIS A 620 -0.30 25.21 16.06
CA HIS A 620 0.52 26.18 16.80
C HIS A 620 1.51 25.51 17.77
N HIS A 621 1.69 24.19 17.65
CA HIS A 621 2.68 23.47 18.41
C HIS A 621 4.09 24.00 18.06
N PRO A 622 5.05 24.10 19.03
CA PRO A 622 6.38 24.67 18.77
C PRO A 622 7.23 23.87 17.77
N LYS A 623 6.78 22.67 17.40
CA LYS A 623 7.28 21.92 16.24
C LYS A 623 7.04 22.76 14.97
N PHE A 624 5.79 23.15 14.72
CA PHE A 624 5.36 23.76 13.46
C PHE A 624 5.40 25.29 13.43
N SER A 625 5.35 25.97 14.58
CA SER A 625 5.20 27.42 14.66
C SER A 625 6.25 28.09 15.55
N THR A 626 6.37 29.42 15.43
CA THR A 626 7.06 30.25 16.40
C THR A 626 6.29 30.29 17.73
N ARG A 627 6.99 30.61 18.82
CA ARG A 627 6.38 30.83 20.14
C ARG A 627 5.88 32.29 20.25
N PRO A 628 4.98 32.60 21.21
CA PRO A 628 4.52 33.96 21.49
C PRO A 628 5.67 34.99 21.65
N PRO A 629 5.42 36.30 21.45
CA PRO A 629 4.10 36.93 21.29
C PRO A 629 3.50 36.79 19.89
N THR A 630 4.31 36.61 18.84
CA THR A 630 3.83 36.44 17.46
C THR A 630 3.95 34.97 17.04
N VAL A 631 2.80 34.30 16.89
CA VAL A 631 2.75 32.90 16.46
C VAL A 631 2.52 32.84 14.94
N SER A 632 3.53 32.36 14.22
CA SER A 632 3.52 32.17 12.77
C SER A 632 4.03 30.77 12.41
N PRO A 633 3.61 30.19 11.28
CA PRO A 633 4.20 28.95 10.78
C PRO A 633 5.71 29.11 10.59
N ARG A 634 6.48 28.08 10.94
CA ARG A 634 7.90 28.01 10.60
C ARG A 634 8.08 27.73 9.10
N PRO A 635 9.24 28.05 8.51
CA PRO A 635 9.56 27.64 7.15
C PRO A 635 9.43 26.13 6.89
N THR A 636 9.64 25.30 7.93
CA THR A 636 9.53 23.84 7.88
C THR A 636 8.12 23.29 8.09
N PHE A 637 7.10 24.16 8.28
CA PHE A 637 5.73 23.78 8.65
C PHE A 637 5.20 22.62 7.80
N ASN A 638 5.22 22.74 6.46
CA ASN A 638 4.66 21.74 5.56
C ASN A 638 5.34 20.36 5.71
N ALA A 639 6.67 20.32 5.81
CA ALA A 639 7.40 19.06 5.92
C ALA A 639 7.16 18.37 7.27
N GLU A 640 7.16 19.13 8.36
CA GLU A 640 6.99 18.58 9.71
C GLU A 640 5.52 18.19 9.99
N ILE A 641 4.57 18.98 9.48
CA ILE A 641 3.15 18.67 9.64
C ILE A 641 2.76 17.47 8.79
N LEU A 642 3.31 17.32 7.58
CA LEU A 642 3.12 16.14 6.73
C LEU A 642 3.44 14.85 7.49
N SER A 643 4.63 14.79 8.08
CA SER A 643 5.08 13.66 8.90
C SER A 643 4.08 13.34 10.02
N THR A 644 3.56 14.39 10.69
CA THR A 644 2.61 14.25 11.79
C THR A 644 1.23 13.80 11.29
N VAL A 645 0.76 14.31 10.15
CA VAL A 645 -0.51 13.90 9.54
C VAL A 645 -0.47 12.42 9.15
N VAL A 646 0.61 11.98 8.50
CA VAL A 646 0.78 10.57 8.10
C VAL A 646 0.84 9.66 9.33
N HIS A 647 1.59 10.07 10.36
CA HIS A 647 1.66 9.38 11.65
C HIS A 647 0.28 9.19 12.29
N GLU A 648 -0.47 10.28 12.43
CA GLU A 648 -1.78 10.23 13.06
C GLU A 648 -2.81 9.50 12.20
N PHE A 649 -2.74 9.57 10.87
CA PHE A 649 -3.63 8.76 10.05
C PHE A 649 -3.41 7.26 10.24
N LEU A 650 -2.16 6.80 10.40
CA LEU A 650 -1.92 5.39 10.72
C LEU A 650 -2.60 4.96 12.01
N HIS A 651 -2.61 5.82 13.03
CA HIS A 651 -3.47 5.60 14.19
C HIS A 651 -4.94 5.52 13.81
N ALA A 652 -5.44 6.44 13.00
CA ALA A 652 -6.84 6.42 12.55
C ALA A 652 -7.21 5.12 11.78
N PHE A 653 -6.26 4.47 11.11
CA PHE A 653 -6.42 3.16 10.46
C PHE A 653 -6.47 1.97 11.43
N GLY A 654 -6.25 2.17 12.72
CA GLY A 654 -6.18 1.08 13.69
C GLY A 654 -4.77 0.57 13.96
N MET A 655 -3.74 1.26 13.48
CA MET A 655 -2.35 0.84 13.68
C MET A 655 -1.81 1.43 14.99
N PRO A 656 -1.18 0.62 15.86
CA PRO A 656 -0.65 1.08 17.14
C PRO A 656 0.54 2.04 16.98
N HIS A 657 1.06 2.50 18.12
CA HIS A 657 2.17 3.44 18.23
C HIS A 657 3.52 2.80 17.79
N LYS A 658 4.62 3.14 18.46
CA LYS A 658 5.97 3.01 17.88
C LYS A 658 6.26 1.59 17.40
N CYS A 659 6.57 1.43 16.12
CA CYS A 659 6.95 0.12 15.60
C CYS A 659 8.42 -0.22 15.83
N GLY A 660 9.26 0.78 16.12
CA GLY A 660 10.70 0.59 16.27
C GLY A 660 11.43 0.18 14.99
N ASN A 661 10.80 0.31 13.82
CA ASN A 661 11.34 -0.19 12.55
C ASN A 661 11.76 0.92 11.59
N TRP A 662 12.63 0.56 10.65
CA TRP A 662 13.05 1.41 9.54
C TRP A 662 11.93 1.65 8.52
N SER A 663 12.00 2.77 7.79
CA SER A 663 11.10 3.00 6.65
C SER A 663 11.26 1.90 5.60
N TRP A 664 10.18 1.61 4.88
CA TRP A 664 10.17 0.63 3.81
C TRP A 664 11.12 1.00 2.65
N ARG A 665 11.40 2.29 2.48
CA ARG A 665 12.29 2.81 1.42
C ARG A 665 13.76 2.77 1.78
N THR A 666 14.09 2.69 3.06
CA THR A 666 15.42 3.10 3.53
C THR A 666 16.35 1.91 3.75
N PRO A 667 17.54 1.93 3.14
CA PRO A 667 18.63 1.07 3.59
C PRO A 667 19.04 1.37 5.05
N ARG A 668 19.41 0.35 5.84
CA ARG A 668 19.91 0.49 7.23
C ARG A 668 21.33 1.10 7.31
N ARG A 669 21.69 2.06 6.45
CA ARG A 669 22.96 2.81 6.52
C ARG A 669 22.85 4.14 7.29
N PRO A 670 23.80 4.49 8.17
CA PRO A 670 23.74 5.69 9.01
C PRO A 670 23.43 7.01 8.30
N SER A 671 23.81 7.17 7.02
CA SER A 671 23.59 8.39 6.23
C SER A 671 22.23 8.49 5.54
N ALA A 672 21.48 7.39 5.44
CA ALA A 672 20.17 7.34 4.78
C ALA A 672 19.02 7.01 5.75
N GLN A 673 19.33 6.45 6.92
CA GLN A 673 18.47 5.94 7.97
C GLN A 673 17.30 6.88 8.38
N LYS A 674 16.17 6.77 7.69
CA LYS A 674 14.87 7.28 8.13
C LYS A 674 14.05 6.13 8.71
N SER A 675 13.61 6.30 9.95
CA SER A 675 12.70 5.36 10.60
C SER A 675 11.29 5.46 10.03
N CYS A 676 10.42 4.52 10.40
CA CYS A 676 9.01 4.68 10.13
C CYS A 676 8.48 5.99 10.75
N CYS A 677 7.49 6.64 10.13
CA CYS A 677 6.78 7.79 10.71
C CYS A 677 6.11 7.46 12.05
N MET A 678 5.85 6.18 12.33
CA MET A 678 5.39 5.69 13.63
C MET A 678 6.49 5.64 14.68
N ASN A 679 7.77 5.80 14.34
CA ASN A 679 8.86 5.94 15.29
C ASN A 679 9.08 7.42 15.62
N TYR A 680 8.44 7.91 16.68
CA TYR A 680 8.47 9.30 17.14
C TYR A 680 9.06 9.42 18.55
N PHE A 681 9.35 10.65 18.97
CA PHE A 681 10.11 10.99 20.20
C PHE A 681 11.57 10.49 20.19
N ASN A 682 12.23 10.57 21.36
CA ASN A 682 13.59 10.12 21.60
C ASN A 682 13.62 8.61 21.87
N THR A 683 13.14 7.79 20.93
CA THR A 683 13.12 6.33 21.06
C THR A 683 14.09 5.68 20.08
N TRP A 684 14.74 4.60 20.53
CA TRP A 684 15.66 3.82 19.72
C TRP A 684 14.89 2.83 18.85
N LEU A 685 15.45 2.52 17.70
CA LEU A 685 14.95 1.50 16.79
C LEU A 685 15.27 0.10 17.32
N LEU A 686 14.65 -0.90 16.71
CA LEU A 686 14.80 -2.30 17.04
C LEU A 686 15.61 -3.03 15.97
N ASP A 687 16.41 -4.00 16.40
CA ASP A 687 16.97 -5.02 15.52
C ASP A 687 15.96 -6.15 15.24
N ALA A 688 16.35 -7.13 14.43
CA ALA A 688 15.50 -8.28 14.11
C ALA A 688 15.13 -9.15 15.32
N SER A 689 15.92 -9.07 16.39
CA SER A 689 15.71 -9.75 17.66
C SER A 689 14.95 -8.90 18.68
N LYS A 690 14.46 -7.71 18.27
CA LYS A 690 13.73 -6.73 19.09
C LYS A 690 14.56 -6.11 20.22
N ASN A 691 15.88 -6.07 20.07
CA ASN A 691 16.74 -5.29 20.95
C ASN A 691 16.80 -3.84 20.48
N LEU A 692 16.90 -2.90 21.42
CA LEU A 692 17.09 -1.50 21.07
C LEU A 692 18.47 -1.27 20.44
N LEU A 693 18.51 -0.45 19.40
CA LEU A 693 19.71 -0.01 18.68
C LEU A 693 20.14 1.38 19.18
N PRO A 694 21.23 1.49 19.96
CA PRO A 694 21.73 2.77 20.45
C PRO A 694 22.02 3.77 19.33
N GLY A 695 21.92 5.07 19.63
CA GLY A 695 22.28 6.16 18.72
C GLY A 695 21.29 6.43 17.59
N THR A 696 20.11 5.80 17.60
CA THR A 696 19.09 5.95 16.54
C THR A 696 18.02 7.02 16.82
N VAL A 697 18.16 7.79 17.90
CA VAL A 697 17.28 8.93 18.21
C VAL A 697 17.35 9.99 17.11
N GLY A 698 16.21 10.62 16.80
CA GLY A 698 16.15 11.75 15.87
C GLY A 698 16.05 11.36 14.40
N ASN A 699 16.24 10.08 14.07
CA ASN A 699 16.12 9.54 12.72
C ASN A 699 14.65 9.35 12.28
N GLN A 700 13.75 10.29 12.62
CA GLN A 700 12.33 10.20 12.27
C GLN A 700 12.16 10.29 10.75
N GLY A 701 11.55 9.28 10.14
CA GLY A 701 11.17 9.32 8.74
C GLY A 701 9.73 9.76 8.54
N ASN A 702 9.36 9.90 7.27
CA ASN A 702 8.02 10.31 6.87
C ASN A 702 7.19 9.16 6.29
N ASP A 703 7.81 8.00 6.07
CA ASP A 703 7.20 6.84 5.42
C ASP A 703 6.86 5.73 6.43
N MET A 704 5.99 4.81 6.02
CA MET A 704 5.71 3.58 6.75
C MET A 704 6.93 2.64 6.81
N CYS A 705 6.94 1.67 7.73
CA CYS A 705 7.80 0.48 7.56
C CYS A 705 7.08 -0.56 6.70
N GLY A 706 7.81 -1.55 6.19
CA GLY A 706 7.21 -2.65 5.42
C GLY A 706 6.09 -3.37 6.16
N ARG A 707 6.24 -3.53 7.48
CA ARG A 707 5.20 -4.11 8.33
C ARG A 707 3.92 -3.27 8.32
N HIS A 708 4.01 -1.95 8.49
CA HIS A 708 2.83 -1.09 8.43
C HIS A 708 2.17 -1.10 7.05
N LEU A 709 2.95 -1.14 5.96
CA LEU A 709 2.38 -1.31 4.61
C LEU A 709 1.56 -2.60 4.51
N MET A 710 2.12 -3.72 4.95
CA MET A 710 1.44 -5.02 4.96
C MET A 710 0.17 -4.98 5.82
N GLU A 711 0.23 -4.47 7.04
CA GLU A 711 -0.94 -4.47 7.94
C GLU A 711 -2.04 -3.52 7.46
N VAL A 712 -1.69 -2.37 6.87
CA VAL A 712 -2.69 -1.47 6.26
C VAL A 712 -3.36 -2.12 5.05
N ARG A 713 -2.67 -2.99 4.29
CA ARG A 713 -3.29 -3.73 3.18
C ARG A 713 -4.27 -4.82 3.64
N ARG A 714 -4.12 -5.31 4.87
CA ARG A 714 -4.90 -6.41 5.42
C ARG A 714 -6.00 -5.97 6.39
N VAL A 715 -6.04 -4.69 6.76
CA VAL A 715 -7.03 -4.20 7.73
C VAL A 715 -8.43 -4.12 7.10
N HIS A 716 -9.40 -4.71 7.80
CA HIS A 716 -10.81 -4.69 7.44
C HIS A 716 -11.53 -3.57 8.19
N LEU A 717 -11.41 -2.34 7.70
CA LEU A 717 -11.90 -1.13 8.39
C LEU A 717 -13.41 -1.23 8.72
N GLU A 718 -14.20 -1.86 7.85
CA GLU A 718 -15.63 -2.09 8.03
C GLU A 718 -16.01 -3.01 9.19
N ARG A 719 -15.05 -3.75 9.74
CA ARG A 719 -15.24 -4.61 10.91
C ARG A 719 -14.98 -3.89 12.23
N ASN A 720 -14.32 -2.74 12.21
CA ASN A 720 -14.04 -1.97 13.41
C ASN A 720 -15.29 -1.16 13.82
N PRO A 721 -15.93 -1.49 14.97
CA PRO A 721 -17.15 -0.81 15.42
C PRO A 721 -16.90 0.65 15.80
N GLY A 722 -15.65 1.06 16.03
CA GLY A 722 -15.29 2.43 16.35
C GLY A 722 -15.56 3.44 15.23
N PHE A 723 -15.64 2.98 13.98
CA PHE A 723 -16.02 3.85 12.87
C PHE A 723 -17.54 4.12 12.82
N GLY A 724 -18.35 3.21 13.38
CA GLY A 724 -19.82 3.30 13.35
C GLY A 724 -20.42 3.18 11.94
N TRP A 725 -19.76 2.44 11.04
CA TRP A 725 -20.17 2.21 9.65
C TRP A 725 -21.23 1.13 9.46
#